data_AF-A0A960K372-F1
#
_entry.id   AF-A0A960K372-F1
#
_cell.length_a   1.000
_cell.length_b   1.000
_cell.length_c   1.000
_cell.angle_alpha   90.00
_cell.angle_beta   90.00
_cell.angle_gamma   90.00
#
_symmetry.space_group_name_H-M   'P 1'
#
loop_
_entity.id
_entity.type
_entity.pdbx_description
1 polymer ?
#
loop_
_entity_poly.entity_id
_entity_poly.type
_entity_poly.pdbx_seq_one_letter_code
_entity_poly.pdbx_strand_id
1 'polypeptide(L)'
;PDGHCRPFDAAARGCVGGSGVGLVVLKRLEDALDEGDLVRAVVKGSAVNNDGGAKVGFTAPQIDGQAKVIRAAQLIAEVEPETVSYVQAHGTATELGDPIEVAALTQAFSAGTDKKGFCALGSVKSNLGHLDAAAGVTGLIQTVLALEHREIPPSLHFESPNPQIDFGASPFRVPAELQPWDSPAPRRAGVSSFGIGGTNAHVVLEEAPRPQPGGEARERQLLTLSARTPAALEEATDRLASYLAAHPQADLADVAFTLQTGRAAFDHRRAVIASSVREAAEALAENGSLMSGLRQSGERSVAFLFPGQGAQHVGMLEELYRGEAEFRQQVDAGCEILEPLLGRDLRSLLYPAENLRPGAEDELRQTALAQPALFVLEHALARLWMSWGVRPAAMLGHSIGEYVAACLAGVFSLEDGLRLVAARGRLMQGLPRGSMLAVFLSEAELLPRLGDELALAAVNGPALCTVSGPEPAIAALEEELSEGEIACRRIPTSHAFHSAAMDPILQEFEDLVAGVTLAAPKIPLVSNLTGTWLESDQATDPAYWRRQLRETVRFAEGLSKLGQEQELVLLEVGPGKALTSLARQHPDRPSSQGTVASLRHAPQEGSEAEYLLQSLGRLWLAGVSVDWPGFHRRHGRRRRYPLPAYPLERKRFWVERNADAYVLAAGAVSQVETRRPIERWFYLPLWQQSAPRPRVAPGTAAGTRWLVLKDELGVGGALVRELRQGGAEVVEVTAGGELAALKRDRWTLDPRRPEDYDALLEALANDGPLPTRIVHLWSVDAPRASPLTWEAFAAAQHHGFYSLLWLARAVGRRQAGERVELFAVSNDLQAVAGETVIEARKATLLAPLKVIPQELPNLVCRSVDLHLDGARPGEPTAGMVSDLLAELLDPVPDPEVAYRSGQRFVRIYQPLPLPEPAPEAPRLRPQGVYLILGGLGQVGLSLARYLARSAQARLVLAGRSAPAAGAAADLPAVRELEELGAEVEVISADVTVPEQVARALARAEERFGALHGVIHAAATTRKDTLDLISEIDVEACERHFSAKVYGTLVLHELLADRPLDFVLSLSSLSVVLGGVGLVPYAAANLFLDAFVEARHRSGDRTWLSIDWDAWNFDRDEDLGGARDRRVGAGLEHLALLPSEGEEALGRILAGVSGPRVVVSTGDLEARLDQWIRRSFEVREEEGEAVASHERPELQTPYVAPRTELEEALAEMWQELLGIDRVGVHDDFFELGGHSLL
;
A
#
# COMPACT_ATOMS: atom_id res chain seq x y z
N PRO A 1 39.95 -5.86 26.00
CA PRO A 1 40.08 -4.94 27.17
C PRO A 1 40.29 -3.48 26.77
N ASP A 2 40.99 -3.23 25.67
CA ASP A 2 41.35 -1.91 25.16
C ASP A 2 40.58 -1.50 23.91
N GLY A 3 39.56 -2.27 23.52
CA GLY A 3 38.69 -1.93 22.39
C GLY A 3 39.31 -2.12 21.01
N HIS A 4 40.41 -2.86 20.88
CA HIS A 4 41.06 -3.16 19.61
C HIS A 4 41.16 -4.65 19.31
N CYS A 5 41.04 -5.01 18.03
CA CYS A 5 41.32 -6.35 17.52
C CYS A 5 42.65 -6.30 16.77
N ARG A 6 43.70 -6.97 17.27
CA ARG A 6 45.07 -6.97 16.71
C ARG A 6 45.46 -8.33 16.15
N PRO A 7 44.88 -8.75 15.03
CA PRO A 7 45.13 -10.07 14.46
C PRO A 7 46.62 -10.21 14.11
N PHE A 8 47.22 -11.31 14.57
CA PHE A 8 48.59 -11.75 14.32
C PHE A 8 49.71 -10.91 14.97
N ASP A 9 49.37 -9.88 15.73
CA ASP A 9 50.34 -9.03 16.43
C ASP A 9 50.76 -9.62 17.78
N ALA A 10 51.95 -9.28 18.26
CA ALA A 10 52.45 -9.69 19.58
C ALA A 10 51.57 -9.23 20.75
N ALA A 11 50.81 -8.15 20.58
CA ALA A 11 49.88 -7.60 21.56
C ALA A 11 48.42 -8.09 21.37
N ALA A 12 48.18 -9.16 20.61
CA ALA A 12 46.87 -9.78 20.43
C ALA A 12 46.27 -10.26 21.77
N ARG A 13 45.08 -9.76 22.15
CA ARG A 13 44.40 -10.06 23.44
C ARG A 13 42.89 -10.32 23.31
N GLY A 14 42.46 -10.79 22.15
CA GLY A 14 41.06 -11.10 21.81
C GLY A 14 40.41 -10.08 20.87
N CYS A 15 39.15 -10.34 20.52
CA CYS A 15 38.37 -9.52 19.58
C CYS A 15 37.44 -8.52 20.28
N VAL A 16 36.91 -7.57 19.51
CA VAL A 16 35.87 -6.61 19.91
C VAL A 16 34.57 -6.99 19.23
N GLY A 17 33.45 -7.06 19.96
CA GLY A 17 32.14 -7.32 19.36
C GLY A 17 31.66 -6.14 18.52
N GLY A 18 31.06 -6.41 17.37
CA GLY A 18 30.43 -5.41 16.52
C GLY A 18 29.10 -5.90 15.96
N SER A 19 28.35 -5.02 15.31
CA SER A 19 27.08 -5.34 14.65
C SER A 19 27.14 -4.95 13.19
N GLY A 20 26.62 -5.79 12.31
CA GLY A 20 26.57 -5.51 10.88
C GLY A 20 25.68 -6.49 10.14
N VAL A 21 25.27 -6.09 8.93
CA VAL A 21 24.52 -6.90 7.99
C VAL A 21 25.23 -6.81 6.65
N GLY A 22 25.52 -7.97 6.04
CA GLY A 22 26.14 -8.06 4.72
C GLY A 22 25.35 -9.00 3.83
N LEU A 23 25.14 -8.61 2.58
CA LEU A 23 24.40 -9.37 1.58
C LEU A 23 25.20 -9.40 0.29
N VAL A 24 25.22 -10.56 -0.37
CA VAL A 24 25.76 -10.74 -1.71
C VAL A 24 24.77 -11.51 -2.56
N VAL A 25 24.73 -11.22 -3.86
CA VAL A 25 23.90 -11.93 -4.83
C VAL A 25 24.81 -12.83 -5.64
N LEU A 26 24.47 -14.12 -5.70
CA LEU A 26 25.24 -15.14 -6.42
C LEU A 26 24.42 -15.67 -7.60
N LYS A 27 25.11 -15.93 -8.70
CA LYS A 27 24.57 -16.52 -9.92
C LYS A 27 25.66 -17.37 -10.57
N ARG A 28 25.29 -18.37 -11.38
CA ARG A 28 26.28 -19.07 -12.21
C ARG A 28 26.92 -18.06 -13.15
N LEU A 29 28.24 -18.17 -13.35
CA LEU A 29 28.99 -17.21 -14.16
C LEU A 29 28.46 -17.15 -15.60
N GLU A 30 28.12 -18.29 -16.19
CA GLU A 30 27.52 -18.38 -17.52
C GLU A 30 26.21 -17.57 -17.61
N ASP A 31 25.27 -17.78 -16.67
CA ASP A 31 23.99 -17.05 -16.66
C ASP A 31 24.17 -15.55 -16.41
N ALA A 32 25.17 -15.17 -15.60
CA ALA A 32 25.48 -13.76 -15.33
C ALA A 32 26.03 -13.07 -16.58
N LEU A 33 26.95 -13.74 -17.28
CA LEU A 33 27.48 -13.26 -18.54
C LEU A 33 26.38 -13.21 -19.60
N ASP A 34 25.50 -14.21 -19.67
CA ASP A 34 24.40 -14.33 -20.63
C ASP A 34 23.23 -13.36 -20.41
N GLU A 35 23.08 -12.82 -19.20
CA GLU A 35 22.11 -11.74 -18.93
C GLU A 35 22.75 -10.34 -18.90
N GLY A 36 24.07 -10.24 -19.06
CA GLY A 36 24.78 -8.95 -19.03
C GLY A 36 24.88 -8.33 -17.63
N ASP A 37 24.93 -9.17 -16.60
CA ASP A 37 25.16 -8.77 -15.21
C ASP A 37 26.59 -8.27 -14.99
N LEU A 38 26.76 -7.37 -14.02
CA LEU A 38 28.09 -6.98 -13.55
C LEU A 38 28.64 -8.06 -12.63
N VAL A 39 29.63 -8.81 -13.12
CA VAL A 39 30.39 -9.77 -12.32
C VAL A 39 31.48 -9.01 -11.55
N ARG A 40 31.41 -9.04 -10.21
CA ARG A 40 32.38 -8.38 -9.32
C ARG A 40 33.56 -9.28 -8.95
N ALA A 41 33.28 -10.56 -8.73
CA ALA A 41 34.26 -11.63 -8.52
C ALA A 41 33.59 -12.98 -8.80
N VAL A 42 34.38 -14.06 -8.82
CA VAL A 42 33.90 -15.42 -9.03
C VAL A 42 34.22 -16.27 -7.81
N VAL A 43 33.21 -16.92 -7.23
CA VAL A 43 33.42 -17.98 -6.23
C VAL A 43 33.83 -19.25 -6.97
N LYS A 44 35.10 -19.66 -6.83
CA LYS A 44 35.64 -20.84 -7.52
C LYS A 44 35.33 -22.14 -6.80
N GLY A 45 35.34 -22.11 -5.47
CA GLY A 45 35.03 -23.25 -4.63
C GLY A 45 34.89 -22.86 -3.17
N SER A 46 34.15 -23.68 -2.42
CA SER A 46 34.01 -23.52 -0.98
C SER A 46 33.91 -24.88 -0.30
N ALA A 47 34.26 -24.93 0.97
CA ALA A 47 34.12 -26.12 1.79
C ALA A 47 33.72 -25.76 3.22
N VAL A 48 33.03 -26.69 3.88
CA VAL A 48 32.63 -26.61 5.28
C VAL A 48 32.95 -27.94 5.98
N ASN A 49 33.45 -27.89 7.22
CA ASN A 49 33.62 -29.07 8.06
C ASN A 49 33.38 -28.76 9.56
N ASN A 50 33.69 -29.71 10.44
CA ASN A 50 33.66 -29.51 11.88
C ASN A 50 34.88 -30.14 12.57
N ASP A 51 35.41 -29.47 13.59
CA ASP A 51 36.56 -29.90 14.40
C ASP A 51 36.28 -31.16 15.25
N GLY A 52 35.01 -31.52 15.46
CA GLY A 52 34.59 -32.78 16.07
C GLY A 52 35.00 -32.92 17.55
N GLY A 53 35.10 -34.18 18.01
CA GLY A 53 35.39 -34.52 19.42
C GLY A 53 36.87 -34.48 19.81
N ALA A 54 37.78 -34.19 18.88
CA ALA A 54 39.23 -34.14 19.13
C ALA A 54 39.69 -32.83 19.78
N LYS A 55 38.78 -31.86 19.97
CA LYS A 55 39.06 -30.56 20.59
C LYS A 55 39.20 -30.66 22.11
N VAL A 56 40.15 -29.89 22.65
CA VAL A 56 40.46 -29.85 24.10
C VAL A 56 39.32 -29.25 24.93
N GLY A 57 38.41 -28.50 24.29
CA GLY A 57 37.21 -27.95 24.89
C GLY A 57 36.23 -27.48 23.82
N PHE A 58 34.97 -27.22 24.19
CA PHE A 58 33.91 -26.89 23.22
C PHE A 58 34.26 -25.70 22.30
N THR A 59 34.90 -24.67 22.86
CA THR A 59 35.25 -23.41 22.19
C THR A 59 36.65 -23.40 21.58
N ALA A 60 37.42 -24.48 21.72
CA ALA A 60 38.82 -24.53 21.28
C ALA A 60 38.92 -24.90 19.78
N PRO A 61 39.64 -24.10 18.96
CA PRO A 61 39.85 -24.41 17.55
C PRO A 61 40.84 -25.58 17.35
N GLN A 62 40.84 -26.20 16.17
CA GLN A 62 41.77 -27.29 15.81
C GLN A 62 42.48 -27.06 14.46
N ILE A 63 43.81 -27.29 14.47
CA ILE A 63 44.68 -27.12 13.28
C ILE A 63 44.23 -28.03 12.14
N ASP A 64 44.06 -29.34 12.42
CA ASP A 64 43.72 -30.32 11.39
C ASP A 64 42.36 -30.06 10.73
N GLY A 65 41.38 -29.60 11.52
CA GLY A 65 40.04 -29.27 11.01
C GLY A 65 40.11 -28.10 10.04
N GLN A 66 40.79 -27.02 10.44
CA GLN A 66 41.00 -25.85 9.60
C GLN A 66 41.81 -26.17 8.33
N ALA A 67 42.92 -26.91 8.45
CA ALA A 67 43.75 -27.29 7.30
C ALA A 67 42.97 -28.16 6.29
N LYS A 68 42.14 -29.10 6.78
CA LYS A 68 41.29 -29.94 5.92
C LYS A 68 40.26 -29.13 5.15
N VAL A 69 39.59 -28.15 5.78
CA VAL A 69 38.58 -27.34 5.07
C VAL A 69 39.22 -26.43 4.02
N ILE A 70 40.38 -25.84 4.32
CA ILE A 70 41.12 -24.99 3.37
C ILE A 70 41.53 -25.81 2.14
N ARG A 71 42.15 -26.98 2.36
CA ARG A 71 42.55 -27.88 1.27
C ARG A 71 41.36 -28.37 0.45
N ALA A 72 40.25 -28.72 1.10
CA ALA A 72 39.04 -29.14 0.42
C ALA A 72 38.50 -28.03 -0.50
N ALA A 73 38.46 -26.78 -0.01
CA ALA A 73 38.01 -25.65 -0.82
C ALA A 73 38.93 -25.39 -2.03
N GLN A 74 40.26 -25.48 -1.85
CA GLN A 74 41.24 -25.35 -2.94
C GLN A 74 41.10 -26.46 -3.99
N LEU A 75 40.89 -27.71 -3.55
CA LEU A 75 40.66 -28.85 -4.43
C LEU A 75 39.35 -28.69 -5.22
N ILE A 76 38.25 -28.31 -4.56
CA ILE A 76 36.96 -28.05 -5.22
C ILE A 76 37.08 -26.90 -6.23
N ALA A 77 37.86 -25.87 -5.89
CA ALA A 77 38.11 -24.74 -6.77
C ALA A 77 39.02 -25.09 -7.98
N GLU A 78 39.69 -26.25 -7.95
CA GLU A 78 40.76 -26.64 -8.89
C GLU A 78 41.87 -25.58 -8.96
N VAL A 79 42.24 -25.03 -7.80
CA VAL A 79 43.22 -23.95 -7.67
C VAL A 79 44.43 -24.44 -6.90
N GLU A 80 45.62 -24.30 -7.52
CA GLU A 80 46.89 -24.55 -6.87
C GLU A 80 47.16 -23.53 -5.74
N PRO A 81 47.58 -23.96 -4.53
CA PRO A 81 47.78 -23.07 -3.38
C PRO A 81 48.71 -21.89 -3.66
N GLU A 82 49.74 -22.09 -4.48
CA GLU A 82 50.71 -21.05 -4.85
C GLU A 82 50.08 -19.86 -5.60
N THR A 83 48.92 -20.07 -6.25
CA THR A 83 48.22 -19.02 -6.99
C THR A 83 47.28 -18.20 -6.10
N VAL A 84 47.04 -18.63 -4.86
CA VAL A 84 46.29 -17.85 -3.86
C VAL A 84 47.27 -16.90 -3.19
N SER A 85 47.21 -15.62 -3.55
CA SER A 85 48.17 -14.60 -3.11
C SER A 85 47.66 -13.71 -1.97
N TYR A 86 46.39 -13.87 -1.56
CA TYR A 86 45.81 -13.18 -0.42
C TYR A 86 44.89 -14.12 0.37
N VAL A 87 44.92 -14.05 1.69
CA VAL A 87 43.96 -14.73 2.56
C VAL A 87 43.35 -13.72 3.53
N GLN A 88 42.03 -13.57 3.42
CA GLN A 88 41.20 -12.89 4.39
C GLN A 88 40.86 -13.90 5.50
N ALA A 89 41.65 -13.88 6.56
CA ALA A 89 41.58 -14.81 7.67
C ALA A 89 40.32 -14.62 8.54
N HIS A 90 40.07 -15.59 9.41
CA HIS A 90 39.15 -15.43 10.53
C HIS A 90 39.73 -14.44 11.54
N GLY A 91 40.99 -14.58 11.95
CA GLY A 91 41.82 -13.57 12.62
C GLY A 91 41.12 -12.81 13.74
N THR A 92 40.81 -13.51 14.84
CA THR A 92 40.12 -12.97 16.01
C THR A 92 41.05 -12.34 17.04
N ALA A 93 42.35 -12.22 16.75
CA ALA A 93 43.33 -11.62 17.65
C ALA A 93 43.44 -12.36 18.98
N THR A 94 43.06 -13.64 19.04
CA THR A 94 43.11 -14.43 20.28
C THR A 94 44.47 -15.08 20.43
N GLU A 95 45.03 -15.06 21.65
CA GLU A 95 46.37 -15.60 21.95
C GLU A 95 46.56 -17.04 21.43
N LEU A 96 45.53 -17.88 21.51
CA LEU A 96 45.57 -19.26 21.01
C LEU A 96 45.14 -19.40 19.53
N GLY A 97 44.12 -18.64 19.11
CA GLY A 97 43.48 -18.84 17.80
C GLY A 97 44.34 -18.39 16.63
N ASP A 98 45.05 -17.27 16.75
CA ASP A 98 45.86 -16.73 15.65
C ASP A 98 47.03 -17.67 15.28
N PRO A 99 47.81 -18.22 16.24
CA PRO A 99 48.81 -19.24 15.93
C PRO A 99 48.23 -20.51 15.31
N ILE A 100 47.07 -20.98 15.79
CA ILE A 100 46.40 -22.17 15.24
C ILE A 100 45.97 -21.94 13.79
N GLU A 101 45.41 -20.78 13.48
CA GLU A 101 44.98 -20.44 12.13
C GLU A 101 46.16 -20.36 11.15
N VAL A 102 47.25 -19.68 11.52
CA VAL A 102 48.43 -19.60 10.64
C VAL A 102 49.11 -20.96 10.47
N ALA A 103 49.15 -21.79 11.51
CA ALA A 103 49.65 -23.15 11.41
C ALA A 103 48.80 -24.00 10.45
N ALA A 104 47.47 -23.93 10.56
CA ALA A 104 46.54 -24.65 9.68
C ALA A 104 46.65 -24.20 8.21
N LEU A 105 46.71 -22.89 7.98
CA LEU A 105 46.95 -22.31 6.66
C LEU A 105 48.29 -22.77 6.08
N THR A 106 49.36 -22.75 6.89
CA THR A 106 50.70 -23.21 6.47
C THR A 106 50.68 -24.70 6.10
N GLN A 107 50.02 -25.54 6.90
CA GLN A 107 49.85 -26.96 6.61
C GLN A 107 49.08 -27.17 5.30
N ALA A 108 47.99 -26.45 5.07
CA ALA A 108 47.20 -26.57 3.84
C ALA A 108 48.00 -26.18 2.59
N PHE A 109 48.75 -25.07 2.65
CA PHE A 109 49.54 -24.57 1.51
C PHE A 109 50.81 -25.40 1.24
N SER A 110 51.44 -25.96 2.29
CA SER A 110 52.64 -26.80 2.17
C SER A 110 52.44 -28.07 1.34
N ALA A 111 51.19 -28.49 1.14
CA ALA A 111 50.86 -29.62 0.27
C ALA A 111 51.07 -29.33 -1.23
N GLY A 112 51.16 -28.04 -1.62
CA GLY A 112 51.28 -27.63 -3.02
C GLY A 112 52.42 -26.65 -3.33
N THR A 113 53.11 -26.08 -2.32
CA THR A 113 54.25 -25.18 -2.56
C THR A 113 55.19 -25.07 -1.35
N ASP A 114 56.49 -24.90 -1.62
CA ASP A 114 57.52 -24.58 -0.63
C ASP A 114 57.81 -23.08 -0.53
N LYS A 115 57.17 -22.23 -1.35
CA LYS A 115 57.40 -20.77 -1.36
C LYS A 115 56.97 -20.14 -0.05
N LYS A 116 57.75 -19.14 0.39
CA LYS A 116 57.57 -18.43 1.67
C LYS A 116 57.26 -16.95 1.44
N GLY A 117 56.50 -16.35 2.33
CA GLY A 117 56.20 -14.90 2.35
C GLY A 117 55.55 -14.31 1.09
N PHE A 118 54.96 -15.12 0.20
CA PHE A 118 54.36 -14.63 -1.05
C PHE A 118 52.87 -14.27 -0.90
N CYS A 119 52.16 -14.91 0.04
CA CYS A 119 50.73 -14.70 0.26
C CYS A 119 50.51 -13.65 1.35
N ALA A 120 49.76 -12.59 1.05
CA ALA A 120 49.34 -11.64 2.07
C ALA A 120 48.26 -12.27 2.98
N LEU A 121 48.28 -11.95 4.27
CA LEU A 121 47.35 -12.43 5.28
C LEU A 121 46.77 -11.24 6.05
N GLY A 122 45.45 -11.05 6.02
CA GLY A 122 44.77 -9.94 6.68
C GLY A 122 43.48 -10.35 7.39
N SER A 123 43.00 -9.49 8.29
CA SER A 123 41.71 -9.67 8.94
C SER A 123 40.90 -8.36 9.01
N VAL A 124 39.74 -8.31 8.34
CA VAL A 124 38.82 -7.14 8.39
C VAL A 124 38.35 -6.81 9.82
N LYS A 125 38.49 -7.76 10.76
CA LYS A 125 38.16 -7.54 12.18
C LYS A 125 39.06 -6.49 12.82
N SER A 126 40.25 -6.21 12.28
CA SER A 126 41.06 -5.08 12.73
C SER A 126 40.40 -3.71 12.49
N ASN A 127 39.46 -3.64 11.54
CA ASN A 127 38.79 -2.40 11.15
C ASN A 127 37.40 -2.28 11.81
N LEU A 128 36.64 -3.37 11.82
CA LEU A 128 35.20 -3.35 12.18
C LEU A 128 34.87 -4.17 13.42
N GLY A 129 35.85 -4.84 14.04
CA GLY A 129 35.62 -5.84 15.06
C GLY A 129 34.98 -7.12 14.51
N HIS A 130 34.52 -7.99 15.40
CA HIS A 130 33.84 -9.23 15.08
C HIS A 130 32.33 -8.99 14.99
N LEU A 131 31.80 -8.96 13.77
CA LEU A 131 30.38 -8.74 13.47
C LEU A 131 29.51 -10.00 13.65
N ASP A 132 29.91 -10.89 14.57
CA ASP A 132 29.28 -12.19 14.82
C ASP A 132 28.87 -12.95 13.53
N ALA A 133 27.57 -13.19 13.33
CA ALA A 133 27.02 -13.90 12.18
C ALA A 133 27.37 -13.26 10.82
N ALA A 134 27.65 -11.96 10.77
CA ALA A 134 28.04 -11.26 9.55
C ALA A 134 29.54 -11.31 9.25
N ALA A 135 30.38 -11.84 10.15
CA ALA A 135 31.84 -11.77 10.02
C ALA A 135 32.38 -12.40 8.72
N GLY A 136 31.82 -13.56 8.30
CA GLY A 136 32.26 -14.26 7.10
C GLY A 136 31.93 -13.48 5.81
N VAL A 137 30.70 -12.98 5.68
CA VAL A 137 30.28 -12.21 4.50
C VAL A 137 30.99 -10.86 4.43
N THR A 138 31.32 -10.24 5.57
CA THR A 138 32.13 -9.02 5.59
C THR A 138 33.55 -9.25 5.07
N GLY A 139 34.19 -10.36 5.45
CA GLY A 139 35.48 -10.76 4.88
C GLY A 139 35.39 -11.02 3.37
N LEU A 140 34.32 -11.67 2.92
CA LEU A 140 34.06 -11.87 1.50
C LEU A 140 33.92 -10.54 0.75
N ILE A 141 33.12 -9.61 1.25
CA ILE A 141 32.91 -8.29 0.62
C ILE A 141 34.22 -7.50 0.52
N GLN A 142 35.01 -7.44 1.62
CA GLN A 142 36.31 -6.79 1.60
C GLN A 142 37.22 -7.41 0.53
N THR A 143 37.24 -8.74 0.43
CA THR A 143 38.08 -9.45 -0.53
C THR A 143 37.64 -9.18 -1.97
N VAL A 144 36.33 -9.12 -2.23
CA VAL A 144 35.80 -8.73 -3.55
C VAL A 144 36.23 -7.31 -3.91
N LEU A 145 36.14 -6.36 -2.97
CA LEU A 145 36.63 -4.99 -3.18
C LEU A 145 38.14 -4.96 -3.47
N ALA A 146 38.94 -5.76 -2.76
CA ALA A 146 40.38 -5.88 -3.03
C ALA A 146 40.67 -6.41 -4.44
N LEU A 147 39.88 -7.38 -4.93
CA LEU A 147 39.98 -7.88 -6.31
C LEU A 147 39.60 -6.82 -7.34
N GLU A 148 38.52 -6.07 -7.11
CA GLU A 148 38.03 -5.01 -8.00
C GLU A 148 39.02 -3.85 -8.10
N HIS A 149 39.51 -3.36 -6.95
CA HIS A 149 40.47 -2.27 -6.88
C HIS A 149 41.90 -2.71 -7.20
N ARG A 150 42.16 -4.02 -7.21
CA ARG A 150 43.49 -4.61 -7.42
C ARG A 150 44.50 -4.13 -6.38
N GLU A 151 44.06 -4.05 -5.13
CA GLU A 151 44.84 -3.57 -3.99
C GLU A 151 44.59 -4.46 -2.77
N ILE A 152 45.63 -4.72 -1.98
CA ILE A 152 45.55 -5.47 -0.72
C ILE A 152 45.55 -4.46 0.42
N PRO A 153 44.47 -4.36 1.23
CA PRO A 153 44.42 -3.42 2.33
C PRO A 153 45.30 -3.84 3.50
N PRO A 154 45.71 -2.88 4.35
CA PRO A 154 46.46 -3.18 5.55
C PRO A 154 45.61 -3.90 6.60
N SER A 155 46.24 -4.83 7.33
CA SER A 155 45.71 -5.33 8.60
C SER A 155 46.09 -4.34 9.69
N LEU A 156 45.12 -3.63 10.26
CA LEU A 156 45.39 -2.56 11.22
C LEU A 156 45.93 -3.13 12.54
N HIS A 157 46.66 -2.27 13.27
CA HIS A 157 47.25 -2.57 14.58
C HIS A 157 48.29 -3.69 14.60
N PHE A 158 48.89 -3.98 13.45
CA PHE A 158 50.03 -4.89 13.33
C PHE A 158 51.34 -4.08 13.37
N GLU A 159 52.03 -4.11 14.50
CA GLU A 159 53.32 -3.45 14.73
C GLU A 159 54.47 -4.46 14.78
N SER A 160 54.25 -5.62 15.42
CA SER A 160 55.26 -6.66 15.55
C SER A 160 54.62 -8.05 15.52
N PRO A 161 55.23 -9.03 14.82
CA PRO A 161 54.64 -10.35 14.65
C PRO A 161 54.50 -11.08 15.99
N ASN A 162 53.39 -11.80 16.17
CA ASN A 162 53.20 -12.66 17.32
C ASN A 162 54.32 -13.71 17.39
N PRO A 163 55.09 -13.79 18.49
CA PRO A 163 56.25 -14.69 18.60
C PRO A 163 55.89 -16.18 18.59
N GLN A 164 54.61 -16.53 18.75
CA GLN A 164 54.11 -17.90 18.62
C GLN A 164 53.87 -18.31 17.15
N ILE A 165 54.04 -17.39 16.20
CA ILE A 165 53.83 -17.62 14.77
C ILE A 165 55.17 -17.53 14.04
N ASP A 166 55.62 -18.64 13.43
CA ASP A 166 56.81 -18.65 12.59
C ASP A 166 56.48 -18.17 11.16
N PHE A 167 56.34 -16.85 11.01
CA PHE A 167 56.10 -16.25 9.69
C PHE A 167 57.23 -16.52 8.70
N GLY A 168 58.48 -16.62 9.16
CA GLY A 168 59.65 -16.86 8.32
C GLY A 168 59.62 -18.23 7.62
N ALA A 169 59.07 -19.24 8.28
CA ALA A 169 58.85 -20.56 7.69
C ALA A 169 57.48 -20.73 7.00
N SER A 170 56.63 -19.70 6.99
CA SER A 170 55.28 -19.74 6.43
C SER A 170 55.18 -19.12 5.03
N PRO A 171 54.16 -19.49 4.23
CA PRO A 171 53.80 -18.77 3.00
C PRO A 171 53.35 -17.32 3.21
N PHE A 172 53.03 -16.93 4.44
CA PHE A 172 52.23 -15.76 4.75
C PHE A 172 53.05 -14.56 5.22
N ARG A 173 52.57 -13.35 4.91
CA ARG A 173 53.03 -12.08 5.47
C ARG A 173 51.84 -11.17 5.77
N VAL A 174 51.90 -10.37 6.83
CA VAL A 174 50.83 -9.45 7.19
C VAL A 174 51.14 -8.05 6.63
N PRO A 175 50.31 -7.48 5.73
CA PRO A 175 50.54 -6.13 5.21
C PRO A 175 50.13 -5.08 6.25
N ALA A 176 51.07 -4.18 6.60
CA ALA A 176 50.81 -3.04 7.48
C ALA A 176 50.37 -1.77 6.73
N GLU A 177 50.54 -1.75 5.40
CA GLU A 177 50.19 -0.63 4.51
C GLU A 177 49.39 -1.14 3.30
N LEU A 178 48.63 -0.25 2.64
CA LEU A 178 47.94 -0.55 1.39
C LEU A 178 48.96 -0.87 0.30
N GLN A 179 48.79 -1.98 -0.41
CA GLN A 179 49.73 -2.41 -1.46
C GLN A 179 49.00 -2.70 -2.77
N PRO A 180 49.58 -2.35 -3.94
CA PRO A 180 49.06 -2.82 -5.21
C PRO A 180 49.12 -4.35 -5.27
N TRP A 181 48.09 -4.95 -5.82
CA TRP A 181 47.98 -6.39 -5.97
C TRP A 181 48.38 -6.81 -7.38
N ASP A 182 49.68 -6.86 -7.65
CA ASP A 182 50.19 -7.29 -8.95
C ASP A 182 50.29 -8.83 -9.03
N SER A 183 49.75 -9.40 -10.10
CA SER A 183 49.78 -10.84 -10.34
C SER A 183 49.92 -11.15 -11.84
N PRO A 184 50.76 -12.12 -12.24
CA PRO A 184 50.87 -12.59 -13.62
C PRO A 184 49.74 -13.56 -14.02
N ALA A 185 48.92 -14.01 -13.05
CA ALA A 185 47.77 -14.89 -13.21
C ALA A 185 46.50 -14.21 -12.65
N PRO A 186 45.29 -14.76 -12.87
CA PRO A 186 44.09 -14.24 -12.22
C PRO A 186 44.30 -14.08 -10.72
N ARG A 187 43.98 -12.89 -10.17
CA ARG A 187 44.09 -12.65 -8.73
C ARG A 187 43.14 -13.58 -7.98
N ARG A 188 43.67 -14.29 -6.98
CA ARG A 188 42.88 -15.23 -6.17
C ARG A 188 43.10 -15.02 -4.69
N ALA A 189 42.03 -15.19 -3.93
CA ALA A 189 42.06 -15.10 -2.48
C ALA A 189 41.28 -16.21 -1.79
N GLY A 190 41.74 -16.58 -0.60
CA GLY A 190 40.99 -17.39 0.35
C GLY A 190 40.25 -16.51 1.36
N VAL A 191 39.06 -16.93 1.80
CA VAL A 191 38.31 -16.30 2.90
C VAL A 191 37.95 -17.36 3.92
N SER A 192 38.38 -17.18 5.18
CA SER A 192 38.15 -18.12 6.28
C SER A 192 37.16 -17.59 7.32
N SER A 193 36.31 -18.47 7.83
CA SER A 193 35.48 -18.19 9.01
C SER A 193 35.28 -19.43 9.86
N PHE A 194 35.63 -19.35 11.14
CA PHE A 194 35.64 -20.47 12.07
C PHE A 194 34.70 -20.19 13.24
N GLY A 195 33.62 -20.97 13.35
CA GLY A 195 32.60 -20.78 14.37
C GLY A 195 33.04 -21.36 15.71
N ILE A 196 32.62 -20.73 16.81
CA ILE A 196 32.96 -21.14 18.18
C ILE A 196 32.55 -22.59 18.53
N GLY A 197 31.55 -23.15 17.84
CA GLY A 197 31.15 -24.56 17.97
C GLY A 197 32.09 -25.56 17.27
N GLY A 198 33.10 -25.08 16.53
CA GLY A 198 34.05 -25.87 15.75
C GLY A 198 33.67 -26.06 14.28
N THR A 199 32.62 -25.41 13.78
CA THR A 199 32.26 -25.47 12.35
C THR A 199 33.11 -24.48 11.57
N ASN A 200 33.87 -24.97 10.59
CA ASN A 200 34.79 -24.16 9.80
C ASN A 200 34.30 -24.01 8.37
N ALA A 201 34.50 -22.84 7.77
CA ALA A 201 34.24 -22.58 6.36
C ALA A 201 35.44 -21.89 5.70
N HIS A 202 35.72 -22.27 4.46
CA HIS A 202 36.71 -21.59 3.60
C HIS A 202 36.16 -21.42 2.18
N VAL A 203 36.41 -20.26 1.57
CA VAL A 203 35.97 -19.91 0.21
C VAL A 203 37.17 -19.44 -0.61
N VAL A 204 37.27 -19.90 -1.86
CA VAL A 204 38.25 -19.42 -2.85
C VAL A 204 37.57 -18.50 -3.85
N LEU A 205 38.08 -17.27 -3.97
CA LEU A 205 37.62 -16.23 -4.89
C LEU A 205 38.64 -15.99 -6.01
N GLU A 206 38.16 -15.62 -7.18
CA GLU A 206 38.96 -15.18 -8.34
C GLU A 206 38.41 -13.84 -8.88
N GLU A 207 39.30 -13.00 -9.43
CA GLU A 207 38.88 -11.74 -10.06
C GLU A 207 37.89 -11.95 -11.21
N ALA A 208 37.01 -10.97 -11.43
CA ALA A 208 36.02 -11.04 -12.51
C ALA A 208 36.68 -11.10 -13.91
N PRO A 209 36.05 -11.80 -14.88
CA PRO A 209 36.52 -11.79 -16.25
C PRO A 209 36.47 -10.39 -16.85
N ARG A 210 37.37 -10.09 -17.80
CA ARG A 210 37.42 -8.77 -18.42
C ARG A 210 36.14 -8.47 -19.20
N PRO A 211 35.50 -7.31 -18.99
CA PRO A 211 34.34 -6.89 -19.77
C PRO A 211 34.70 -6.68 -21.25
N GLN A 212 33.91 -7.21 -22.18
CA GLN A 212 34.02 -6.86 -23.62
C GLN A 212 33.48 -5.43 -23.88
N PRO A 213 33.81 -4.73 -24.96
CA PRO A 213 33.21 -3.43 -25.27
C PRO A 213 31.68 -3.52 -25.47
N GLY A 214 30.95 -2.42 -25.21
CA GLY A 214 29.52 -2.29 -25.52
C GLY A 214 29.27 -2.16 -27.03
N GLY A 215 28.03 -2.42 -27.47
CA GLY A 215 27.63 -2.28 -28.88
C GLY A 215 27.17 -0.85 -29.27
N GLU A 216 26.79 -0.67 -30.54
CA GLU A 216 26.26 0.59 -31.08
C GLU A 216 25.02 1.07 -30.32
N ALA A 217 24.95 2.37 -30.00
CA ALA A 217 23.85 2.98 -29.23
C ALA A 217 23.12 4.05 -30.05
N ARG A 218 21.88 4.34 -29.67
CA ARG A 218 21.20 5.58 -30.09
C ARG A 218 21.99 6.80 -29.65
N GLU A 219 21.97 7.86 -30.44
CA GLU A 219 22.63 9.13 -30.10
C GLU A 219 22.04 9.76 -28.83
N ARG A 220 20.71 9.70 -28.69
CA ARG A 220 19.96 10.19 -27.52
C ARG A 220 19.44 9.00 -26.70
N GLN A 221 19.50 9.12 -25.39
CA GLN A 221 19.08 8.10 -24.43
C GLN A 221 17.90 8.60 -23.59
N LEU A 222 16.89 7.75 -23.39
CA LEU A 222 15.77 7.99 -22.48
C LEU A 222 16.12 7.42 -21.09
N LEU A 223 16.35 8.27 -20.11
CA LEU A 223 16.56 7.84 -18.72
C LEU A 223 15.23 7.85 -17.98
N THR A 224 14.95 6.78 -17.23
CA THR A 224 13.71 6.60 -16.45
C THR A 224 14.02 6.47 -14.98
N LEU A 225 13.40 7.30 -14.14
CA LEU A 225 13.44 7.19 -12.69
C LEU A 225 12.03 6.94 -12.15
N SER A 226 11.92 6.13 -11.10
CA SER A 226 10.67 6.00 -10.39
C SER A 226 10.86 5.76 -8.90
N ALA A 227 9.88 6.18 -8.12
CA ALA A 227 9.84 5.98 -6.68
C ALA A 227 8.42 5.77 -6.16
N ARG A 228 8.31 5.29 -4.91
CA ARG A 228 7.02 5.06 -4.23
C ARG A 228 6.38 6.34 -3.69
N THR A 229 7.13 7.44 -3.62
CA THR A 229 6.67 8.74 -3.12
C THR A 229 7.30 9.86 -3.97
N PRO A 230 6.75 11.09 -3.95
CA PRO A 230 7.36 12.23 -4.62
C PRO A 230 8.74 12.57 -4.07
N ALA A 231 8.91 12.57 -2.74
CA ALA A 231 10.17 12.93 -2.09
C ALA A 231 11.30 11.93 -2.42
N ALA A 232 11.00 10.62 -2.48
CA ALA A 232 11.97 9.64 -2.94
C ALA A 232 12.32 9.79 -4.43
N LEU A 233 11.41 10.33 -5.27
CA LEU A 233 11.70 10.59 -6.68
C LEU A 233 12.67 11.78 -6.84
N GLU A 234 12.49 12.84 -6.06
CA GLU A 234 13.42 13.97 -6.03
C GLU A 234 14.82 13.53 -5.56
N GLU A 235 14.90 12.84 -4.42
CA GLU A 235 16.18 12.34 -3.90
C GLU A 235 16.85 11.34 -4.88
N ALA A 236 16.07 10.53 -5.60
CA ALA A 236 16.63 9.64 -6.64
C ALA A 236 17.20 10.44 -7.82
N THR A 237 16.55 11.55 -8.18
CA THR A 237 16.98 12.47 -9.24
C THR A 237 18.29 13.15 -8.87
N ASP A 238 18.36 13.74 -7.68
CA ASP A 238 19.55 14.44 -7.19
C ASP A 238 20.75 13.53 -7.04
N ARG A 239 20.53 12.31 -6.52
CA ARG A 239 21.59 11.30 -6.41
C ARG A 239 22.11 10.87 -7.78
N LEU A 240 21.23 10.70 -8.76
CA LEU A 240 21.64 10.33 -10.11
C LEU A 240 22.40 11.49 -10.79
N ALA A 241 21.90 12.72 -10.67
CA ALA A 241 22.57 13.92 -11.20
C ALA A 241 24.00 14.05 -10.64
N SER A 242 24.12 14.00 -9.30
CA SER A 242 25.40 14.07 -8.59
C SER A 242 26.34 12.94 -8.98
N TYR A 243 25.82 11.72 -9.12
CA TYR A 243 26.60 10.55 -9.53
C TYR A 243 27.14 10.70 -10.95
N LEU A 244 26.30 11.11 -11.90
CA LEU A 244 26.70 11.30 -13.30
C LEU A 244 27.73 12.43 -13.46
N ALA A 245 27.56 13.54 -12.72
CA ALA A 245 28.54 14.62 -12.68
C ALA A 245 29.92 14.15 -12.17
N ALA A 246 29.95 13.24 -11.19
CA ALA A 246 31.18 12.66 -10.64
C ALA A 246 31.80 11.55 -11.53
N HIS A 247 31.06 11.02 -12.51
CA HIS A 247 31.50 9.91 -13.37
C HIS A 247 31.30 10.24 -14.86
N PRO A 248 31.97 11.28 -15.39
CA PRO A 248 31.82 11.70 -16.79
C PRO A 248 32.21 10.63 -17.82
N GLN A 249 32.97 9.62 -17.41
CA GLN A 249 33.37 8.46 -18.22
C GLN A 249 32.31 7.36 -18.31
N ALA A 250 31.17 7.48 -17.62
CA ALA A 250 30.11 6.46 -17.68
C ALA A 250 29.53 6.33 -19.10
N ASP A 251 29.11 5.13 -19.48
CA ASP A 251 28.39 4.91 -20.74
C ASP A 251 26.90 5.20 -20.52
N LEU A 252 26.40 6.29 -21.11
CA LEU A 252 25.02 6.74 -20.94
C LEU A 252 23.99 5.68 -21.40
N ALA A 253 24.32 4.87 -22.40
CA ALA A 253 23.39 3.85 -22.90
C ALA A 253 23.30 2.66 -21.93
N ASP A 254 24.40 2.28 -21.26
CA ASP A 254 24.36 1.29 -20.18
C ASP A 254 23.66 1.86 -18.92
N VAL A 255 23.78 3.16 -18.65
CA VAL A 255 23.00 3.85 -17.60
C VAL A 255 21.50 3.76 -17.91
N ALA A 256 21.09 4.14 -19.13
CA ALA A 256 19.69 4.06 -19.58
C ALA A 256 19.15 2.62 -19.51
N PHE A 257 19.92 1.66 -20.03
CA PHE A 257 19.59 0.24 -19.98
C PHE A 257 19.38 -0.25 -18.54
N THR A 258 20.25 0.16 -17.61
CA THR A 258 20.16 -0.22 -16.20
C THR A 258 18.92 0.37 -15.53
N LEU A 259 18.60 1.62 -15.81
CA LEU A 259 17.41 2.28 -15.28
C LEU A 259 16.11 1.64 -15.78
N GLN A 260 16.09 1.19 -17.04
CA GLN A 260 14.91 0.63 -17.69
C GLN A 260 14.70 -0.86 -17.38
N THR A 261 15.77 -1.65 -17.30
CA THR A 261 15.70 -3.12 -17.15
C THR A 261 16.15 -3.65 -15.78
N GLY A 262 16.90 -2.83 -15.03
CA GLY A 262 17.51 -3.20 -13.74
C GLY A 262 16.90 -2.47 -12.54
N ARG A 263 15.78 -1.76 -12.72
CA ARG A 263 15.03 -1.09 -11.66
C ARG A 263 13.55 -1.42 -11.76
N ALA A 264 12.88 -1.46 -10.61
CA ALA A 264 11.43 -1.56 -10.57
C ALA A 264 10.81 -0.24 -11.02
N ALA A 265 9.68 -0.31 -11.72
CA ALA A 265 8.87 0.85 -12.11
C ALA A 265 7.77 1.10 -11.07
N PHE A 266 7.94 2.14 -10.24
CA PHE A 266 6.95 2.59 -9.26
C PHE A 266 6.00 3.65 -9.82
N ASP A 267 5.08 4.16 -9.01
CA ASP A 267 4.00 5.04 -9.47
C ASP A 267 4.41 6.50 -9.67
N HIS A 268 5.34 7.04 -8.87
CA HIS A 268 5.93 8.35 -9.14
C HIS A 268 7.06 8.16 -10.14
N ARG A 269 6.91 8.75 -11.33
CA ARG A 269 7.80 8.50 -12.45
C ARG A 269 8.37 9.81 -13.00
N ARG A 270 9.59 9.71 -13.51
CA ARG A 270 10.30 10.80 -14.18
C ARG A 270 11.09 10.28 -15.37
N ALA A 271 11.09 11.05 -16.45
CA ALA A 271 11.80 10.74 -17.68
C ALA A 271 12.60 11.96 -18.14
N VAL A 272 13.82 11.72 -18.62
CA VAL A 272 14.70 12.74 -19.19
C VAL A 272 15.40 12.17 -20.42
N ILE A 273 15.70 13.04 -21.39
CA ILE A 273 16.45 12.66 -22.58
C ILE A 273 17.77 13.41 -22.61
N ALA A 274 18.85 12.69 -22.91
CA ALA A 274 20.17 13.28 -23.01
C ALA A 274 21.01 12.55 -24.07
N SER A 275 21.97 13.25 -24.67
CA SER A 275 22.97 12.71 -25.60
C SER A 275 24.31 12.41 -24.93
N SER A 276 24.55 12.95 -23.73
CA SER A 276 25.78 12.75 -22.99
C SER A 276 25.54 12.68 -21.48
N VAL A 277 26.51 12.09 -20.75
CA VAL A 277 26.47 12.04 -19.28
C VAL A 277 26.40 13.44 -18.67
N ARG A 278 27.12 14.40 -19.27
CA ARG A 278 27.13 15.78 -18.83
C ARG A 278 25.74 16.41 -18.97
N GLU A 279 25.15 16.31 -20.15
CA GLU A 279 23.81 16.83 -20.41
C GLU A 279 22.77 16.17 -19.52
N ALA A 280 22.88 14.85 -19.28
CA ALA A 280 22.00 14.14 -18.35
C ALA A 280 22.11 14.68 -16.91
N ALA A 281 23.33 14.94 -16.43
CA ALA A 281 23.56 15.49 -15.10
C ALA A 281 23.00 16.91 -14.96
N GLU A 282 23.22 17.77 -15.95
CA GLU A 282 22.68 19.15 -16.00
C GLU A 282 21.14 19.13 -16.06
N ALA A 283 20.56 18.31 -16.93
CA ALA A 283 19.11 18.16 -17.09
C ALA A 283 18.39 17.65 -15.83
N LEU A 284 19.01 16.71 -15.10
CA LEU A 284 18.49 16.20 -13.83
C LEU A 284 18.60 17.23 -12.69
N ALA A 285 19.54 18.17 -12.75
CA ALA A 285 19.75 19.17 -11.70
C ALA A 285 18.90 20.45 -11.88
N GLU A 286 18.67 20.89 -13.13
CA GLU A 286 18.03 22.18 -13.43
C GLU A 286 16.49 22.11 -13.51
N ASN A 287 15.88 20.93 -13.36
CA ASN A 287 14.44 20.63 -13.39
C ASN A 287 13.65 21.03 -14.67
N GLY A 288 14.15 21.94 -15.51
CA GLY A 288 13.41 22.50 -16.65
C GLY A 288 13.18 21.56 -17.84
N SER A 289 13.90 20.43 -17.93
CA SER A 289 13.78 19.46 -19.03
C SER A 289 13.19 18.11 -18.60
N LEU A 290 12.71 18.02 -17.35
CA LEU A 290 12.19 16.79 -16.76
C LEU A 290 10.70 16.61 -17.10
N MET A 291 10.34 15.41 -17.55
CA MET A 291 8.94 15.00 -17.63
C MET A 291 8.62 14.16 -16.39
N SER A 292 7.67 14.60 -15.58
CA SER A 292 7.22 13.89 -14.37
C SER A 292 5.75 13.49 -14.49
N GLY A 293 5.36 12.40 -13.85
CA GLY A 293 3.98 11.94 -13.83
C GLY A 293 3.70 10.98 -12.68
N LEU A 294 2.47 11.00 -12.18
CA LEU A 294 1.96 10.02 -11.22
C LEU A 294 1.07 9.03 -11.96
N ARG A 295 1.44 7.75 -11.88
CA ARG A 295 0.58 6.67 -12.37
C ARG A 295 -0.64 6.54 -11.45
N GLN A 296 -1.81 6.78 -12.03
CA GLN A 296 -3.09 6.40 -11.41
C GLN A 296 -3.29 4.89 -11.59
N SER A 297 -3.79 4.20 -10.56
CA SER A 297 -3.82 2.73 -10.42
C SER A 297 -4.16 1.95 -11.71
N GLY A 298 -3.42 0.87 -12.00
CA GLY A 298 -3.68 -0.04 -13.13
C GLY A 298 -2.69 0.12 -14.31
N GLU A 299 -2.48 -0.95 -15.08
CA GLU A 299 -1.77 -0.84 -16.37
C GLU A 299 -2.72 -0.22 -17.41
N ARG A 300 -2.27 0.83 -18.09
CA ARG A 300 -3.09 1.48 -19.13
C ARG A 300 -2.80 0.90 -20.51
N SER A 301 -3.87 0.75 -21.27
CA SER A 301 -3.80 0.33 -22.67
C SER A 301 -3.71 1.56 -23.58
N VAL A 302 -3.36 1.35 -24.85
CA VAL A 302 -3.26 2.44 -25.84
C VAL A 302 -4.27 2.25 -26.96
N ALA A 303 -4.82 3.34 -27.47
CA ALA A 303 -5.55 3.37 -28.73
C ALA A 303 -4.71 4.08 -29.79
N PHE A 304 -4.53 3.47 -30.96
CA PHE A 304 -3.79 4.11 -32.05
C PHE A 304 -4.72 4.94 -32.92
N LEU A 305 -4.35 6.20 -33.13
CA LEU A 305 -5.03 7.14 -34.01
C LEU A 305 -4.22 7.33 -35.30
N PHE A 306 -4.81 7.02 -36.44
CA PHE A 306 -4.13 7.11 -37.75
C PHE A 306 -4.62 8.32 -38.54
N PRO A 307 -3.77 9.32 -38.81
CA PRO A 307 -4.18 10.54 -39.50
C PRO A 307 -4.64 10.29 -40.95
N GLY A 308 -5.36 11.27 -41.48
CA GLY A 308 -5.80 11.28 -42.87
C GLY A 308 -4.81 11.98 -43.79
N GLN A 309 -5.22 12.15 -45.05
CA GLN A 309 -4.46 12.94 -46.02
C GLN A 309 -4.41 14.41 -45.61
N GLY A 310 -3.22 15.01 -45.65
CA GLY A 310 -2.95 16.39 -45.22
C GLY A 310 -1.76 16.52 -44.28
N ALA A 311 -1.26 15.41 -43.72
CA ALA A 311 -0.11 15.38 -42.82
C ALA A 311 1.23 15.10 -43.53
N GLN A 312 1.21 14.75 -44.81
CA GLN A 312 2.40 14.41 -45.59
C GLN A 312 3.26 15.63 -45.91
N HIS A 313 4.58 15.46 -45.82
CA HIS A 313 5.60 16.40 -46.31
C HIS A 313 6.87 15.65 -46.68
N VAL A 314 7.72 16.22 -47.52
CA VAL A 314 9.03 15.64 -47.83
C VAL A 314 9.92 15.61 -46.58
N GLY A 315 10.71 14.53 -46.42
CA GLY A 315 11.61 14.33 -45.30
C GLY A 315 10.92 13.84 -44.01
N MET A 316 9.62 13.55 -44.03
CA MET A 316 8.92 13.01 -42.85
C MET A 316 9.45 11.63 -42.45
N LEU A 317 9.75 11.44 -41.16
CA LEU A 317 10.28 10.20 -40.57
C LEU A 317 11.65 9.76 -41.15
N GLU A 318 12.42 10.69 -41.73
CA GLU A 318 13.73 10.41 -42.33
C GLU A 318 14.76 9.99 -41.27
N GLU A 319 14.74 10.61 -40.09
CA GLU A 319 15.67 10.24 -39.01
C GLU A 319 15.39 8.81 -38.52
N LEU A 320 14.11 8.44 -38.43
CA LEU A 320 13.70 7.09 -38.02
C LEU A 320 14.06 6.05 -39.07
N TYR A 321 13.92 6.36 -40.36
CA TYR A 321 14.38 5.48 -41.44
C TYR A 321 15.89 5.22 -41.38
N ARG A 322 16.68 6.23 -40.99
CA ARG A 322 18.14 6.07 -40.83
C ARG A 322 18.50 5.35 -39.52
N GLY A 323 17.88 5.72 -38.41
CA GLY A 323 18.26 5.29 -37.06
C GLY A 323 17.59 4.01 -36.55
N GLU A 324 16.38 3.68 -36.99
CA GLU A 324 15.59 2.55 -36.47
C GLU A 324 15.43 1.45 -37.51
N ALA A 325 16.11 0.33 -37.30
CA ALA A 325 16.14 -0.79 -38.25
C ALA A 325 14.76 -1.42 -38.52
N GLU A 326 13.91 -1.55 -37.50
CA GLU A 326 12.55 -2.09 -37.66
C GLU A 326 11.72 -1.16 -38.54
N PHE A 327 11.74 0.15 -38.28
CA PHE A 327 11.02 1.13 -39.08
C PHE A 327 11.49 1.10 -40.54
N ARG A 328 12.81 1.14 -40.77
CA ARG A 328 13.41 1.02 -42.11
C ARG A 328 12.94 -0.24 -42.85
N GLN A 329 13.00 -1.39 -42.18
CA GLN A 329 12.58 -2.66 -42.79
C GLN A 329 11.12 -2.64 -43.22
N GLN A 330 10.23 -2.06 -42.42
CA GLN A 330 8.80 -1.95 -42.76
C GLN A 330 8.55 -0.96 -43.90
N VAL A 331 9.28 0.17 -43.93
CA VAL A 331 9.22 1.13 -45.04
C VAL A 331 9.71 0.50 -46.34
N ASP A 332 10.87 -0.16 -46.31
CA ASP A 332 11.45 -0.82 -47.48
C ASP A 332 10.51 -1.88 -48.05
N ALA A 333 9.96 -2.75 -47.20
CA ALA A 333 8.99 -3.77 -47.62
C ALA A 333 7.72 -3.15 -48.25
N GLY A 334 7.20 -2.07 -47.67
CA GLY A 334 6.04 -1.37 -48.22
C GLY A 334 6.32 -0.70 -49.56
N CYS A 335 7.48 -0.05 -49.71
CA CYS A 335 7.89 0.58 -50.95
C CYS A 335 8.18 -0.43 -52.07
N GLU A 336 8.78 -1.58 -51.75
CA GLU A 336 9.00 -2.68 -52.71
C GLU A 336 7.69 -3.24 -53.27
N ILE A 337 6.64 -3.35 -52.44
CA ILE A 337 5.30 -3.76 -52.89
C ILE A 337 4.68 -2.69 -53.80
N LEU A 338 4.86 -1.42 -53.47
CA LEU A 338 4.27 -0.30 -54.21
C LEU A 338 4.97 0.04 -55.51
N GLU A 339 6.28 -0.20 -55.62
CA GLU A 339 7.08 0.16 -56.79
C GLU A 339 6.46 -0.28 -58.14
N PRO A 340 6.04 -1.55 -58.34
CA PRO A 340 5.39 -1.96 -59.58
C PRO A 340 3.99 -1.34 -59.80
N LEU A 341 3.31 -0.90 -58.73
CA LEU A 341 1.96 -0.31 -58.78
C LEU A 341 2.00 1.19 -59.09
N LEU A 342 3.01 1.89 -58.57
CA LEU A 342 3.20 3.33 -58.75
C LEU A 342 4.11 3.65 -59.95
N GLY A 343 4.85 2.65 -60.46
CA GLY A 343 5.83 2.82 -61.54
C GLY A 343 7.10 3.55 -61.11
N ARG A 344 7.35 3.67 -59.80
CA ARG A 344 8.50 4.36 -59.20
C ARG A 344 8.70 3.95 -57.74
N ASP A 345 9.93 4.06 -57.26
CA ASP A 345 10.24 3.90 -55.84
C ASP A 345 9.82 5.16 -55.05
N LEU A 346 8.92 4.97 -54.10
CA LEU A 346 8.38 6.03 -53.24
C LEU A 346 9.44 6.65 -52.31
N ARG A 347 10.50 5.90 -51.96
CA ARG A 347 11.62 6.42 -51.14
C ARG A 347 12.33 7.59 -51.82
N SER A 348 12.40 7.59 -53.15
CA SER A 348 12.99 8.69 -53.91
C SER A 348 12.25 10.02 -53.77
N LEU A 349 10.96 9.98 -53.39
CA LEU A 349 10.13 11.14 -53.10
C LEU A 349 10.10 11.52 -51.63
N LEU A 350 10.11 10.51 -50.74
CA LEU A 350 10.12 10.73 -49.29
C LEU A 350 11.47 11.29 -48.81
N TYR A 351 12.57 10.76 -49.36
CA TYR A 351 13.94 11.08 -48.95
C TYR A 351 14.81 11.52 -50.14
N PRO A 352 14.41 12.58 -50.89
CA PRO A 352 15.16 13.04 -52.04
C PRO A 352 16.45 13.76 -51.62
N ALA A 353 17.41 13.83 -52.54
CA ALA A 353 18.55 14.74 -52.39
C ALA A 353 18.07 16.21 -52.27
N GLU A 354 18.77 17.03 -51.50
CA GLU A 354 18.39 18.42 -51.18
C GLU A 354 17.97 19.26 -52.41
N ASN A 355 18.70 19.14 -53.51
CA ASN A 355 18.43 19.87 -54.75
C ASN A 355 17.16 19.43 -55.50
N LEU A 356 16.54 18.32 -55.09
CA LEU A 356 15.32 17.76 -55.68
C LEU A 356 14.09 17.91 -54.77
N ARG A 357 14.25 18.43 -53.54
CA ARG A 357 13.17 18.56 -52.54
C ARG A 357 11.95 19.36 -53.03
N PRO A 358 12.07 20.53 -53.66
CA PRO A 358 10.90 21.30 -54.08
C PRO A 358 10.01 20.56 -55.10
N GLY A 359 10.62 19.88 -56.07
CA GLY A 359 9.87 19.08 -57.06
C GLY A 359 9.21 17.85 -56.45
N ALA A 360 9.91 17.18 -55.52
CA ALA A 360 9.36 16.04 -54.78
C ALA A 360 8.17 16.43 -53.89
N GLU A 361 8.17 17.63 -53.31
CA GLU A 361 7.08 18.15 -52.48
C GLU A 361 5.79 18.36 -53.28
N ASP A 362 5.89 18.94 -54.48
CA ASP A 362 4.73 19.10 -55.37
C ASP A 362 4.20 17.75 -55.88
N GLU A 363 5.09 16.79 -56.15
CA GLU A 363 4.71 15.44 -56.54
C GLU A 363 4.05 14.65 -55.40
N LEU A 364 4.58 14.74 -54.18
CA LEU A 364 4.04 14.04 -53.00
C LEU A 364 2.63 14.54 -52.62
N ARG A 365 2.26 15.78 -53.00
CA ARG A 365 0.89 16.32 -52.82
C ARG A 365 -0.14 15.69 -53.75
N GLN A 366 0.28 14.98 -54.79
CA GLN A 366 -0.62 14.23 -55.67
C GLN A 366 -1.23 13.07 -54.89
N THR A 367 -2.56 12.94 -54.93
CA THR A 367 -3.32 11.95 -54.14
C THR A 367 -2.87 10.52 -54.43
N ALA A 368 -2.47 10.24 -55.67
CA ALA A 368 -1.94 8.93 -56.08
C ALA A 368 -0.64 8.52 -55.36
N LEU A 369 0.12 9.49 -54.83
CA LEU A 369 1.39 9.26 -54.13
C LEU A 369 1.26 9.53 -52.63
N ALA A 370 0.47 10.53 -52.23
CA ALA A 370 0.24 10.91 -50.83
C ALA A 370 -0.36 9.76 -50.00
N GLN A 371 -1.39 9.09 -50.50
CA GLN A 371 -2.09 8.05 -49.73
C GLN A 371 -1.23 6.80 -49.50
N PRO A 372 -0.55 6.23 -50.52
CA PRO A 372 0.40 5.14 -50.29
C PRO A 372 1.56 5.52 -49.38
N ALA A 373 2.07 6.75 -49.48
CA ALA A 373 3.14 7.25 -48.61
C ALA A 373 2.72 7.28 -47.13
N LEU A 374 1.57 7.87 -46.84
CA LEU A 374 1.03 7.91 -45.48
C LEU A 374 0.81 6.50 -44.94
N PHE A 375 0.20 5.61 -45.74
CA PHE A 375 -0.03 4.23 -45.33
C PHE A 375 1.27 3.52 -44.93
N VAL A 376 2.31 3.58 -45.76
CA VAL A 376 3.60 2.91 -45.50
C VAL A 376 4.23 3.43 -44.21
N LEU A 377 4.27 4.75 -44.02
CA LEU A 377 4.94 5.34 -42.86
C LEU A 377 4.15 5.14 -41.57
N GLU A 378 2.82 5.29 -41.60
CA GLU A 378 1.95 5.04 -40.44
C GLU A 378 1.99 3.57 -40.03
N HIS A 379 1.94 2.64 -41.00
CA HIS A 379 2.09 1.21 -40.73
C HIS A 379 3.48 0.91 -40.14
N ALA A 380 4.56 1.43 -40.74
CA ALA A 380 5.92 1.22 -40.24
C ALA A 380 6.11 1.78 -38.82
N LEU A 381 5.54 2.94 -38.51
CA LEU A 381 5.58 3.55 -37.19
C LEU A 381 4.80 2.75 -36.16
N ALA A 382 3.61 2.24 -36.51
CA ALA A 382 2.84 1.35 -35.65
C ALA A 382 3.63 0.09 -35.31
N ARG A 383 4.30 -0.51 -36.30
CA ARG A 383 5.14 -1.71 -36.12
C ARG A 383 6.33 -1.43 -35.21
N LEU A 384 6.95 -0.25 -35.31
CA LEU A 384 8.01 0.18 -34.40
C LEU A 384 7.48 0.27 -32.95
N TRP A 385 6.35 0.94 -32.72
CA TRP A 385 5.73 1.01 -31.39
C TRP A 385 5.41 -0.37 -30.81
N MET A 386 4.81 -1.25 -31.62
CA MET A 386 4.48 -2.62 -31.21
C MET A 386 5.73 -3.45 -30.90
N SER A 387 6.86 -3.18 -31.56
CA SER A 387 8.15 -3.84 -31.27
C SER A 387 8.72 -3.45 -29.90
N TRP A 388 8.32 -2.29 -29.37
CA TRP A 388 8.64 -1.82 -28.01
C TRP A 388 7.57 -2.20 -26.98
N GLY A 389 6.63 -3.08 -27.35
CA GLY A 389 5.56 -3.55 -26.46
C GLY A 389 4.34 -2.62 -26.37
N VAL A 390 4.37 -1.44 -26.99
CA VAL A 390 3.23 -0.52 -27.06
C VAL A 390 2.23 -1.05 -28.10
N ARG A 391 1.26 -1.85 -27.64
CA ARG A 391 0.30 -2.56 -28.50
C ARG A 391 -1.09 -1.91 -28.42
N PRO A 392 -1.75 -1.65 -29.55
CA PRO A 392 -3.09 -1.06 -29.54
C PRO A 392 -4.12 -2.06 -28.99
N ALA A 393 -4.90 -1.62 -28.01
CA ALA A 393 -6.13 -2.27 -27.58
C ALA A 393 -7.33 -1.84 -28.43
N ALA A 394 -7.24 -0.68 -29.06
CA ALA A 394 -8.21 -0.16 -30.01
C ALA A 394 -7.52 0.71 -31.08
N MET A 395 -8.19 0.96 -32.21
CA MET A 395 -7.69 1.84 -33.26
C MET A 395 -8.81 2.71 -33.84
N LEU A 396 -8.46 3.91 -34.29
CA LEU A 396 -9.35 4.80 -35.03
C LEU A 396 -8.55 5.50 -36.12
N GLY A 397 -9.01 5.39 -37.37
CA GLY A 397 -8.38 6.07 -38.49
C GLY A 397 -9.19 7.25 -38.98
N HIS A 398 -8.56 8.24 -39.61
CA HIS A 398 -9.27 9.30 -40.33
C HIS A 398 -9.16 9.06 -41.83
N SER A 399 -10.27 8.70 -42.48
CA SER A 399 -10.33 8.45 -43.93
C SER A 399 -9.32 7.38 -44.36
N ILE A 400 -8.19 7.75 -44.95
CA ILE A 400 -7.14 6.81 -45.36
C ILE A 400 -6.52 6.07 -44.16
N GLY A 401 -6.46 6.69 -42.98
CA GLY A 401 -5.95 6.05 -41.77
C GLY A 401 -6.76 4.82 -41.33
N GLU A 402 -8.02 4.71 -41.74
CA GLU A 402 -8.84 3.51 -41.45
C GLU A 402 -8.31 2.27 -42.19
N TYR A 403 -7.71 2.45 -43.37
CA TYR A 403 -7.07 1.34 -44.09
C TYR A 403 -5.81 0.84 -43.36
N VAL A 404 -5.05 1.75 -42.73
CA VAL A 404 -3.88 1.38 -41.92
C VAL A 404 -4.34 0.59 -40.69
N ALA A 405 -5.35 1.10 -39.98
CA ALA A 405 -5.95 0.41 -38.84
C ALA A 405 -6.49 -0.98 -39.23
N ALA A 406 -7.20 -1.10 -40.35
CA ALA A 406 -7.76 -2.36 -40.83
C ALA A 406 -6.68 -3.37 -41.24
N CYS A 407 -5.60 -2.92 -41.88
CA CYS A 407 -4.44 -3.75 -42.18
C CYS A 407 -3.79 -4.31 -40.90
N LEU A 408 -3.55 -3.46 -39.90
CA LEU A 408 -2.97 -3.86 -38.62
C LEU A 408 -3.89 -4.77 -37.81
N ALA A 409 -5.21 -4.58 -37.92
CA ALA A 409 -6.21 -5.47 -37.35
C ALA A 409 -6.30 -6.81 -38.10
N GLY A 410 -5.68 -6.93 -39.28
CA GLY A 410 -5.68 -8.13 -40.09
C GLY A 410 -6.92 -8.32 -40.96
N VAL A 411 -7.67 -7.25 -41.24
CA VAL A 411 -8.82 -7.27 -42.17
C VAL A 411 -8.35 -7.59 -43.59
N PHE A 412 -7.19 -7.07 -43.98
CA PHE A 412 -6.48 -7.46 -45.20
C PHE A 412 -4.98 -7.50 -44.94
N SER A 413 -4.23 -8.15 -45.83
CA SER A 413 -2.77 -8.24 -45.75
C SER A 413 -2.12 -6.87 -46.04
N LEU A 414 -0.84 -6.70 -45.67
CA LEU A 414 -0.06 -5.50 -46.03
C LEU A 414 -0.04 -5.29 -47.54
N GLU A 415 0.17 -6.38 -48.29
CA GLU A 415 0.24 -6.36 -49.75
C GLU A 415 -1.08 -5.91 -50.38
N ASP A 416 -2.20 -6.43 -49.89
CA ASP A 416 -3.52 -6.06 -50.40
C ASP A 416 -3.95 -4.66 -49.95
N GLY A 417 -3.65 -4.27 -48.70
CA GLY A 417 -3.89 -2.91 -48.22
C GLY A 417 -3.17 -1.87 -49.08
N LEU A 418 -1.90 -2.11 -49.41
CA LEU A 418 -1.12 -1.23 -50.29
C LEU A 418 -1.67 -1.20 -51.72
N ARG A 419 -2.13 -2.34 -52.25
CA ARG A 419 -2.82 -2.40 -53.56
C ARG A 419 -4.09 -1.56 -53.57
N LEU A 420 -4.94 -1.72 -52.57
CA LEU A 420 -6.20 -0.99 -52.46
C LEU A 420 -5.94 0.51 -52.32
N VAL A 421 -4.98 0.92 -51.49
CA VAL A 421 -4.64 2.33 -51.30
C VAL A 421 -3.99 2.95 -52.53
N ALA A 422 -3.12 2.23 -53.24
CA ALA A 422 -2.55 2.69 -54.50
C ALA A 422 -3.63 2.86 -55.57
N ALA A 423 -4.57 1.91 -55.67
CA ALA A 423 -5.69 2.02 -56.60
C ALA A 423 -6.64 3.17 -56.22
N ARG A 424 -6.98 3.30 -54.94
CA ARG A 424 -7.78 4.42 -54.39
C ARG A 424 -7.16 5.76 -54.78
N GLY A 425 -5.88 5.95 -54.47
CA GLY A 425 -5.15 7.17 -54.80
C GLY A 425 -5.14 7.47 -56.30
N ARG A 426 -4.87 6.47 -57.15
CA ARG A 426 -4.88 6.58 -58.62
C ARG A 426 -6.25 6.98 -59.16
N LEU A 427 -7.31 6.32 -58.71
CA LEU A 427 -8.69 6.58 -59.14
C LEU A 427 -9.13 7.99 -58.75
N MET A 428 -8.87 8.38 -57.49
CA MET A 428 -9.20 9.72 -57.00
C MET A 428 -8.43 10.82 -57.74
N GLN A 429 -7.17 10.57 -58.10
CA GLN A 429 -6.34 11.52 -58.85
C GLN A 429 -6.84 11.77 -60.29
N GLY A 430 -7.60 10.83 -60.86
CA GLY A 430 -8.18 10.93 -62.20
C GLY A 430 -9.52 11.69 -62.26
N LEU A 431 -10.07 12.09 -61.12
CA LEU A 431 -11.35 12.80 -61.04
C LEU A 431 -11.18 14.31 -61.28
N PRO A 432 -12.28 15.04 -61.56
CA PRO A 432 -12.24 16.50 -61.60
C PRO A 432 -11.76 17.10 -60.27
N ARG A 433 -10.98 18.18 -60.36
CA ARG A 433 -10.54 18.92 -59.18
C ARG A 433 -11.72 19.49 -58.41
N GLY A 434 -11.55 19.58 -57.10
CA GLY A 434 -12.52 20.18 -56.17
C GLY A 434 -11.80 20.65 -54.92
N SER A 435 -12.55 21.15 -53.96
CA SER A 435 -12.00 21.75 -52.75
C SER A 435 -12.70 21.25 -51.49
N MET A 436 -12.00 21.40 -50.38
CA MET A 436 -12.50 21.06 -49.06
C MET A 436 -12.28 22.23 -48.09
N LEU A 437 -13.27 22.49 -47.25
CA LEU A 437 -13.30 23.60 -46.30
C LEU A 437 -13.60 23.08 -44.89
N ALA A 438 -12.71 23.33 -43.94
CA ALA A 438 -12.99 23.15 -42.53
C ALA A 438 -13.86 24.32 -42.03
N VAL A 439 -14.97 24.02 -41.37
CA VAL A 439 -15.97 24.98 -40.91
C VAL A 439 -16.22 24.79 -39.43
N PHE A 440 -16.16 25.88 -38.65
CA PHE A 440 -16.37 25.87 -37.20
C PHE A 440 -17.87 25.96 -36.85
N LEU A 441 -18.63 24.96 -37.29
CA LEU A 441 -20.06 24.78 -36.99
C LEU A 441 -20.36 23.32 -36.64
N SER A 442 -21.45 23.09 -35.92
CA SER A 442 -21.99 21.75 -35.72
C SER A 442 -22.61 21.20 -37.01
N GLU A 443 -22.73 19.87 -37.10
CA GLU A 443 -23.41 19.22 -38.23
C GLU A 443 -24.83 19.75 -38.42
N ALA A 444 -25.58 19.95 -37.33
CA ALA A 444 -26.95 20.44 -37.37
C ALA A 444 -27.08 21.87 -37.94
N GLU A 445 -26.10 22.73 -37.68
CA GLU A 445 -26.06 24.10 -38.19
C GLU A 445 -25.57 24.19 -39.63
N LEU A 446 -24.72 23.24 -40.04
CA LEU A 446 -24.09 23.23 -41.34
C LEU A 446 -24.94 22.56 -42.41
N LEU A 447 -25.63 21.46 -42.09
CA LEU A 447 -26.45 20.71 -43.06
C LEU A 447 -27.45 21.58 -43.84
N PRO A 448 -28.18 22.54 -43.22
CA PRO A 448 -29.10 23.42 -43.95
C PRO A 448 -28.43 24.33 -44.98
N ARG A 449 -27.09 24.51 -44.92
CA ARG A 449 -26.31 25.42 -45.77
C ARG A 449 -25.59 24.73 -46.93
N LEU A 450 -25.58 23.40 -46.99
CA LEU A 450 -24.79 22.67 -48.00
C LEU A 450 -25.44 22.63 -49.39
N GLY A 451 -26.77 22.72 -49.47
CA GLY A 451 -27.49 22.53 -50.73
C GLY A 451 -27.21 21.16 -51.36
N ASP A 452 -27.38 21.06 -52.69
CA ASP A 452 -27.22 19.79 -53.42
C ASP A 452 -25.79 19.56 -53.95
N GLU A 453 -24.96 20.61 -54.06
CA GLU A 453 -23.62 20.54 -54.66
C GLU A 453 -22.49 20.26 -53.65
N LEU A 454 -22.71 20.56 -52.36
CA LEU A 454 -21.72 20.35 -51.30
C LEU A 454 -22.09 19.11 -50.48
N ALA A 455 -21.06 18.40 -50.01
CA ALA A 455 -21.21 17.26 -49.12
C ALA A 455 -20.46 17.49 -47.80
N LEU A 456 -21.04 17.01 -46.71
CA LEU A 456 -20.35 16.89 -45.43
C LEU A 456 -19.33 15.74 -45.53
N ALA A 457 -18.05 16.07 -45.60
CA ALA A 457 -16.98 15.10 -45.75
C ALA A 457 -16.54 14.47 -44.43
N ALA A 458 -16.52 15.25 -43.35
CA ALA A 458 -16.13 14.76 -42.03
C ALA A 458 -16.76 15.58 -40.89
N VAL A 459 -17.10 14.92 -39.81
CA VAL A 459 -17.40 15.52 -38.51
C VAL A 459 -16.20 15.25 -37.61
N ASN A 460 -15.37 16.26 -37.36
CA ASN A 460 -14.10 16.13 -36.62
C ASN A 460 -14.24 16.52 -35.15
N GLY A 461 -15.29 17.26 -34.80
CA GLY A 461 -15.68 17.60 -33.44
C GLY A 461 -17.10 18.18 -33.40
N PRO A 462 -17.67 18.44 -32.21
CA PRO A 462 -19.05 18.90 -32.05
C PRO A 462 -19.38 20.19 -32.81
N ALA A 463 -18.38 21.06 -32.98
CA ALA A 463 -18.48 22.33 -33.71
C ALA A 463 -17.34 22.48 -34.76
N LEU A 464 -16.88 21.36 -35.33
CA LEU A 464 -15.83 21.37 -36.35
C LEU A 464 -16.12 20.30 -37.42
N CYS A 465 -16.61 20.77 -38.56
CA CYS A 465 -16.98 19.94 -39.69
C CYS A 465 -16.07 20.23 -40.90
N THR A 466 -16.02 19.31 -41.85
CA THR A 466 -15.35 19.50 -43.14
C THR A 466 -16.36 19.34 -44.27
N VAL A 467 -16.43 20.34 -45.13
CA VAL A 467 -17.26 20.36 -46.33
C VAL A 467 -16.39 20.07 -47.54
N SER A 468 -16.97 19.42 -48.55
CA SER A 468 -16.32 19.08 -49.81
C SER A 468 -17.25 19.34 -50.99
N GLY A 469 -16.69 19.83 -52.10
CA GLY A 469 -17.45 19.99 -53.34
C GLY A 469 -16.69 20.75 -54.42
N PRO A 470 -17.39 21.19 -55.48
CA PRO A 470 -16.82 22.01 -56.53
C PRO A 470 -16.24 23.32 -55.98
N GLU A 471 -15.13 23.79 -56.56
CA GLU A 471 -14.46 25.03 -56.16
C GLU A 471 -15.40 26.25 -56.09
N PRO A 472 -16.31 26.50 -57.07
CA PRO A 472 -17.23 27.64 -56.99
C PRO A 472 -18.21 27.54 -55.83
N ALA A 473 -18.72 26.34 -55.52
CA ALA A 473 -19.66 26.13 -54.42
C ALA A 473 -18.98 26.30 -53.05
N ILE A 474 -17.73 25.82 -52.91
CA ILE A 474 -16.93 26.03 -51.69
C ILE A 474 -16.63 27.52 -51.49
N ALA A 475 -16.29 28.26 -52.56
CA ALA A 475 -16.04 29.69 -52.48
C ALA A 475 -17.31 30.48 -52.07
N ALA A 476 -18.48 30.09 -52.59
CA ALA A 476 -19.75 30.71 -52.18
C ALA A 476 -20.08 30.45 -50.70
N LEU A 477 -19.86 29.22 -50.21
CA LEU A 477 -20.02 28.92 -48.79
C LEU A 477 -19.00 29.68 -47.92
N GLU A 478 -17.75 29.78 -48.35
CA GLU A 478 -16.70 30.55 -47.66
C GLU A 478 -17.06 32.03 -47.52
N GLU A 479 -17.65 32.63 -48.56
CA GLU A 479 -18.17 34.00 -48.54
C GLU A 479 -19.36 34.14 -47.59
N GLU A 480 -20.37 33.25 -47.67
CA GLU A 480 -21.52 33.23 -46.76
C GLU A 480 -21.09 33.11 -45.29
N LEU A 481 -20.15 32.21 -44.98
CA LEU A 481 -19.64 32.02 -43.63
C LEU A 481 -18.87 33.24 -43.15
N SER A 482 -18.10 33.88 -44.03
CA SER A 482 -17.36 35.11 -43.71
C SER A 482 -18.31 36.29 -43.42
N GLU A 483 -19.40 36.42 -44.18
CA GLU A 483 -20.46 37.41 -43.91
C GLU A 483 -21.15 37.16 -42.56
N GLY A 484 -21.26 35.90 -42.15
CA GLY A 484 -21.78 35.49 -40.85
C GLY A 484 -20.77 35.52 -39.70
N GLU A 485 -19.54 36.01 -39.91
CA GLU A 485 -18.43 35.99 -38.94
C GLU A 485 -18.08 34.57 -38.41
N ILE A 486 -18.36 33.54 -39.20
CA ILE A 486 -18.07 32.14 -38.86
C ILE A 486 -16.69 31.76 -39.40
N ALA A 487 -15.81 31.30 -38.52
CA ALA A 487 -14.48 30.86 -38.91
C ALA A 487 -14.53 29.65 -39.87
N CYS A 488 -13.73 29.71 -40.92
CA CYS A 488 -13.51 28.59 -41.83
C CYS A 488 -12.07 28.61 -42.39
N ARG A 489 -11.59 27.46 -42.87
CA ARG A 489 -10.23 27.33 -43.43
C ARG A 489 -10.19 26.27 -44.52
N ARG A 490 -9.63 26.62 -45.69
CA ARG A 490 -9.40 25.65 -46.76
C ARG A 490 -8.39 24.59 -46.37
N ILE A 491 -8.69 23.34 -46.72
CA ILE A 491 -7.80 22.19 -46.50
C ILE A 491 -6.98 21.96 -47.77
N PRO A 492 -5.64 21.89 -47.70
CA PRO A 492 -4.76 21.74 -48.86
C PRO A 492 -4.90 20.33 -49.48
N THR A 493 -5.95 20.17 -50.28
CA THR A 493 -6.33 18.95 -50.99
C THR A 493 -6.56 19.27 -52.46
N SER A 494 -6.51 18.24 -53.31
CA SER A 494 -6.61 18.40 -54.76
C SER A 494 -8.01 18.15 -55.31
N HIS A 495 -8.85 17.43 -54.58
CA HIS A 495 -10.18 16.97 -54.98
C HIS A 495 -11.15 17.03 -53.80
N ALA A 496 -12.45 16.99 -54.10
CA ALA A 496 -13.53 16.98 -53.11
C ALA A 496 -13.81 15.56 -52.58
N PHE A 497 -12.98 15.07 -51.66
CA PHE A 497 -13.13 13.74 -51.06
C PHE A 497 -14.42 13.61 -50.24
N HIS A 498 -14.96 12.38 -50.15
CA HIS A 498 -16.21 12.10 -49.40
C HIS A 498 -17.43 12.89 -49.91
N SER A 499 -17.50 13.08 -51.23
CA SER A 499 -18.58 13.80 -51.92
C SER A 499 -19.04 13.08 -53.18
N ALA A 500 -20.11 13.58 -53.81
CA ALA A 500 -20.61 13.07 -55.09
C ALA A 500 -19.55 13.07 -56.21
N ALA A 501 -18.47 13.86 -56.06
CA ALA A 501 -17.34 13.80 -56.97
C ALA A 501 -16.70 12.41 -57.04
N MET A 502 -16.84 11.57 -56.00
CA MET A 502 -16.29 10.20 -55.97
C MET A 502 -17.18 9.17 -56.70
N ASP A 503 -18.44 9.50 -57.00
CA ASP A 503 -19.41 8.57 -57.62
C ASP A 503 -18.88 7.83 -58.87
N PRO A 504 -18.12 8.47 -59.79
CA PRO A 504 -17.65 7.81 -61.01
C PRO A 504 -16.70 6.63 -60.78
N ILE A 505 -16.02 6.56 -59.64
CA ILE A 505 -15.01 5.53 -59.35
C ILE A 505 -15.49 4.44 -58.37
N LEU A 506 -16.70 4.58 -57.80
CA LEU A 506 -17.16 3.73 -56.70
C LEU A 506 -17.28 2.26 -57.09
N GLN A 507 -17.83 1.96 -58.28
CA GLN A 507 -17.98 0.57 -58.73
C GLN A 507 -16.62 -0.08 -59.04
N GLU A 508 -15.74 0.63 -59.75
CA GLU A 508 -14.39 0.12 -60.04
C GLU A 508 -13.61 -0.15 -58.74
N PHE A 509 -13.77 0.70 -57.73
CA PHE A 509 -13.13 0.50 -56.43
C PHE A 509 -13.73 -0.68 -55.64
N GLU A 510 -15.06 -0.84 -55.64
CA GLU A 510 -15.72 -1.98 -55.00
C GLU A 510 -15.28 -3.31 -55.62
N ASP A 511 -15.18 -3.38 -56.95
CA ASP A 511 -14.73 -4.57 -57.67
C ASP A 511 -13.28 -4.94 -57.31
N LEU A 512 -12.42 -3.94 -57.08
CA LEU A 512 -11.04 -4.15 -56.62
C LEU A 512 -10.99 -4.68 -55.18
N VAL A 513 -11.84 -4.15 -54.28
CA VAL A 513 -11.95 -4.64 -52.90
C VAL A 513 -12.48 -6.08 -52.87
N ALA A 514 -13.45 -6.41 -53.71
CA ALA A 514 -13.97 -7.78 -53.85
C ALA A 514 -12.93 -8.79 -54.35
N GLY A 515 -11.86 -8.32 -55.01
CA GLY A 515 -10.72 -9.13 -55.45
C GLY A 515 -9.70 -9.45 -54.35
N VAL A 516 -9.83 -8.86 -53.15
CA VAL A 516 -8.92 -9.05 -52.01
C VAL A 516 -9.51 -10.02 -50.99
N THR A 517 -8.66 -10.74 -50.26
CA THR A 517 -9.10 -11.58 -49.14
C THR A 517 -9.36 -10.71 -47.91
N LEU A 518 -10.64 -10.53 -47.56
CA LEU A 518 -11.08 -9.82 -46.36
C LEU A 518 -11.28 -10.78 -45.18
N ALA A 519 -10.95 -10.34 -43.98
CA ALA A 519 -11.13 -11.09 -42.74
C ALA A 519 -11.69 -10.20 -41.62
N ALA A 520 -12.22 -10.83 -40.56
CA ALA A 520 -12.68 -10.12 -39.37
C ALA A 520 -11.48 -9.46 -38.63
N PRO A 521 -11.67 -8.26 -38.05
CA PRO A 521 -10.62 -7.57 -37.32
C PRO A 521 -10.24 -8.31 -36.03
N LYS A 522 -8.94 -8.51 -35.83
CA LYS A 522 -8.36 -9.14 -34.61
C LYS A 522 -8.08 -8.13 -33.49
N ILE A 523 -7.96 -6.86 -33.86
CA ILE A 523 -7.80 -5.73 -32.94
C ILE A 523 -9.01 -4.83 -33.17
N PRO A 524 -9.74 -4.43 -32.12
CA PRO A 524 -10.88 -3.53 -32.25
C PRO A 524 -10.49 -2.24 -33.01
N LEU A 525 -11.27 -1.87 -34.02
CA LEU A 525 -11.17 -0.57 -34.67
C LEU A 525 -12.54 0.07 -34.78
N VAL A 526 -12.59 1.40 -34.71
CA VAL A 526 -13.80 2.19 -34.82
C VAL A 526 -14.03 2.57 -36.29
N SER A 527 -15.25 2.36 -36.77
CA SER A 527 -15.68 2.62 -38.15
C SER A 527 -15.83 4.13 -38.40
N ASN A 528 -15.30 4.59 -39.53
CA ASN A 528 -15.51 5.97 -39.97
C ASN A 528 -16.94 6.25 -40.45
N LEU A 529 -17.74 5.22 -40.75
CA LEU A 529 -19.12 5.40 -41.22
C LEU A 529 -20.14 5.48 -40.08
N THR A 530 -19.92 4.69 -39.03
CA THR A 530 -20.88 4.57 -37.93
C THR A 530 -20.44 5.29 -36.65
N GLY A 531 -19.16 5.61 -36.51
CA GLY A 531 -18.61 6.20 -35.28
C GLY A 531 -18.57 5.22 -34.09
N THR A 532 -18.80 3.93 -34.32
CA THR A 532 -18.71 2.86 -33.31
C THR A 532 -17.81 1.72 -33.82
N TRP A 533 -17.65 0.64 -33.05
CA TRP A 533 -16.84 -0.51 -33.45
C TRP A 533 -17.21 -1.02 -34.85
N LEU A 534 -16.20 -1.32 -35.66
CA LEU A 534 -16.38 -1.95 -36.97
C LEU A 534 -16.69 -3.43 -36.79
N GLU A 535 -17.91 -3.82 -37.17
CA GLU A 535 -18.37 -5.20 -37.05
C GLU A 535 -17.73 -6.11 -38.10
N SER A 536 -17.70 -7.43 -37.81
CA SER A 536 -17.02 -8.40 -38.68
C SER A 536 -17.67 -8.53 -40.06
N ASP A 537 -18.99 -8.43 -40.13
CA ASP A 537 -19.74 -8.44 -41.39
C ASP A 537 -19.48 -7.17 -42.21
N GLN A 538 -19.38 -6.01 -41.55
CA GLN A 538 -19.01 -4.74 -42.18
C GLN A 538 -17.58 -4.77 -42.71
N ALA A 539 -16.61 -5.25 -41.93
CA ALA A 539 -15.21 -5.31 -42.34
C ALA A 539 -14.97 -6.22 -43.55
N THR A 540 -15.79 -7.28 -43.69
CA THR A 540 -15.68 -8.28 -44.77
C THR A 540 -16.60 -8.00 -45.97
N ASP A 541 -17.33 -6.89 -45.95
CA ASP A 541 -18.18 -6.46 -47.06
C ASP A 541 -17.45 -5.43 -47.95
N PRO A 542 -17.17 -5.74 -49.23
CA PRO A 542 -16.61 -4.77 -50.17
C PRO A 542 -17.42 -3.48 -50.29
N ALA A 543 -18.75 -3.54 -50.12
CA ALA A 543 -19.61 -2.38 -50.19
C ALA A 543 -19.36 -1.40 -49.02
N TYR A 544 -18.88 -1.88 -47.87
CA TYR A 544 -18.44 -1.00 -46.77
C TYR A 544 -17.32 -0.06 -47.23
N TRP A 545 -16.29 -0.62 -47.86
CA TRP A 545 -15.11 0.14 -48.30
C TRP A 545 -15.43 1.12 -49.43
N ARG A 546 -16.40 0.79 -50.29
CA ARG A 546 -16.98 1.74 -51.25
C ARG A 546 -17.66 2.91 -50.55
N ARG A 547 -18.49 2.63 -49.54
CA ARG A 547 -19.20 3.67 -48.77
C ARG A 547 -18.20 4.53 -48.00
N GLN A 548 -17.17 3.93 -47.41
CA GLN A 548 -16.09 4.62 -46.71
C GLN A 548 -15.38 5.66 -47.56
N LEU A 549 -15.21 5.40 -48.87
CA LEU A 549 -14.63 6.34 -49.83
C LEU A 549 -15.53 7.56 -50.12
N ARG A 550 -16.85 7.40 -49.96
CA ARG A 550 -17.88 8.32 -50.45
C ARG A 550 -18.61 9.09 -49.36
N GLU A 551 -18.88 8.46 -48.23
CA GLU A 551 -19.74 8.96 -47.16
C GLU A 551 -18.95 9.74 -46.11
N THR A 552 -19.66 10.45 -45.24
CA THR A 552 -19.08 11.29 -44.19
C THR A 552 -18.25 10.48 -43.18
N VAL A 553 -17.06 10.99 -42.86
CA VAL A 553 -16.22 10.47 -41.78
C VAL A 553 -16.72 10.94 -40.40
N ARG A 554 -17.23 10.00 -39.60
CA ARG A 554 -17.75 10.14 -38.23
C ARG A 554 -16.64 10.08 -37.17
N PHE A 555 -15.65 10.98 -37.29
CA PHE A 555 -14.46 10.94 -36.42
C PHE A 555 -14.75 11.41 -34.99
N ALA A 556 -15.58 12.44 -34.82
CA ALA A 556 -16.00 12.92 -33.50
C ALA A 556 -16.71 11.82 -32.71
N GLU A 557 -17.68 11.15 -33.33
CA GLU A 557 -18.38 10.02 -32.72
C GLU A 557 -17.42 8.87 -32.39
N GLY A 558 -16.42 8.64 -33.24
CA GLY A 558 -15.37 7.66 -32.94
C GLY A 558 -14.49 8.04 -31.75
N LEU A 559 -14.20 9.33 -31.55
CA LEU A 559 -13.55 9.82 -30.33
C LEU A 559 -14.45 9.69 -29.11
N SER A 560 -15.76 9.97 -29.21
CA SER A 560 -16.72 9.66 -28.15
C SER A 560 -16.68 8.18 -27.78
N LYS A 561 -16.59 7.29 -28.78
CA LYS A 561 -16.54 5.85 -28.54
C LYS A 561 -15.28 5.44 -27.76
N LEU A 562 -14.12 5.97 -28.12
CA LEU A 562 -12.87 5.72 -27.37
C LEU A 562 -12.85 6.42 -25.99
N GLY A 563 -13.58 7.53 -25.82
CA GLY A 563 -13.72 8.25 -24.55
C GLY A 563 -14.51 7.48 -23.49
N GLN A 564 -15.37 6.54 -23.91
CA GLN A 564 -16.07 5.62 -22.99
C GLN A 564 -15.11 4.65 -22.28
N GLU A 565 -13.95 4.38 -22.87
CA GLU A 565 -12.92 3.47 -22.36
C GLU A 565 -11.82 4.27 -21.65
N GLN A 566 -12.07 4.69 -20.41
CA GLN A 566 -11.24 5.66 -19.65
C GLN A 566 -9.78 5.22 -19.44
N GLU A 567 -9.48 3.92 -19.56
CA GLU A 567 -8.15 3.33 -19.38
C GLU A 567 -7.27 3.40 -20.64
N LEU A 568 -7.82 3.88 -21.78
CA LEU A 568 -7.06 4.03 -23.03
C LEU A 568 -6.29 5.36 -23.05
N VAL A 569 -4.99 5.30 -23.32
CA VAL A 569 -4.18 6.47 -23.72
C VAL A 569 -4.22 6.57 -25.25
N LEU A 570 -4.58 7.73 -25.79
CA LEU A 570 -4.69 7.93 -27.24
C LEU A 570 -3.32 8.31 -27.82
N LEU A 571 -2.78 7.47 -28.72
CA LEU A 571 -1.51 7.68 -29.40
C LEU A 571 -1.74 7.95 -30.89
N GLU A 572 -1.40 9.14 -31.37
CA GLU A 572 -1.37 9.43 -32.81
C GLU A 572 -0.13 8.81 -33.46
N VAL A 573 -0.37 7.93 -34.42
CA VAL A 573 0.65 7.16 -35.14
C VAL A 573 0.72 7.69 -36.57
N GLY A 574 1.47 8.77 -36.74
CA GLY A 574 1.72 9.38 -38.04
C GLY A 574 2.67 10.58 -37.95
N PRO A 575 2.86 11.31 -39.06
CA PRO A 575 3.84 12.41 -39.17
C PRO A 575 3.46 13.71 -38.46
N GLY A 576 2.42 13.72 -37.62
CA GLY A 576 1.89 14.96 -37.03
C GLY A 576 1.17 14.78 -35.69
N LYS A 577 0.42 15.82 -35.30
CA LYS A 577 -0.35 15.92 -34.05
C LYS A 577 -1.80 16.39 -34.24
N ALA A 578 -2.34 16.22 -35.45
CA ALA A 578 -3.65 16.77 -35.80
C ALA A 578 -4.77 16.04 -35.05
N LEU A 579 -4.73 14.71 -35.02
CA LEU A 579 -5.75 13.90 -34.36
C LEU A 579 -5.69 14.02 -32.83
N THR A 580 -4.50 14.15 -32.26
CA THR A 580 -4.31 14.44 -30.83
C THR A 580 -4.86 15.80 -30.43
N SER A 581 -4.76 16.80 -31.31
CA SER A 581 -5.39 18.12 -31.09
C SER A 581 -6.92 18.00 -31.08
N LEU A 582 -7.51 17.27 -32.03
CA LEU A 582 -8.95 16.99 -32.06
C LEU A 582 -9.41 16.20 -30.82
N ALA A 583 -8.67 15.15 -30.45
CA ALA A 583 -8.98 14.34 -29.28
C ALA A 583 -8.96 15.17 -27.98
N ARG A 584 -8.00 16.08 -27.81
CA ARG A 584 -7.91 16.96 -26.63
C ARG A 584 -9.10 17.90 -26.50
N GLN A 585 -9.62 18.40 -27.63
CA GLN A 585 -10.73 19.34 -27.71
C GLN A 585 -12.10 18.63 -27.62
N HIS A 586 -12.13 17.30 -27.67
CA HIS A 586 -13.37 16.53 -27.67
C HIS A 586 -14.04 16.57 -26.28
N PRO A 587 -15.34 16.95 -26.17
CA PRO A 587 -16.00 17.13 -24.89
C PRO A 587 -16.18 15.84 -24.10
N ASP A 588 -16.38 14.71 -24.79
CA ASP A 588 -16.56 13.40 -24.16
C ASP A 588 -15.23 12.76 -23.70
N ARG A 589 -14.08 13.43 -23.89
CA ARG A 589 -12.78 12.92 -23.43
C ARG A 589 -12.67 13.10 -21.90
N PRO A 590 -12.50 12.02 -21.11
CA PRO A 590 -12.21 12.13 -19.69
C PRO A 590 -10.92 12.94 -19.44
N SER A 591 -10.89 13.75 -18.38
CA SER A 591 -9.68 14.50 -17.99
C SER A 591 -8.48 13.57 -17.70
N SER A 592 -8.74 12.35 -17.22
CA SER A 592 -7.76 11.31 -16.93
C SER A 592 -7.17 10.62 -18.18
N GLN A 593 -7.81 10.72 -19.36
CA GLN A 593 -7.40 10.05 -20.59
C GLN A 593 -6.26 10.83 -21.28
N GLY A 594 -5.04 10.28 -21.25
CA GLY A 594 -3.86 10.89 -21.85
C GLY A 594 -3.91 10.92 -23.39
N THR A 595 -3.25 11.91 -24.01
CA THR A 595 -3.11 12.04 -25.47
C THR A 595 -1.66 12.34 -25.85
N VAL A 596 -1.07 11.48 -26.68
CA VAL A 596 0.34 11.53 -27.09
C VAL A 596 0.41 11.49 -28.61
N ALA A 597 1.23 12.35 -29.23
CA ALA A 597 1.54 12.26 -30.65
C ALA A 597 2.91 11.60 -30.82
N SER A 598 3.09 10.77 -31.85
CA SER A 598 4.41 10.17 -32.12
C SER A 598 5.45 11.20 -32.55
N LEU A 599 5.01 12.27 -33.24
CA LEU A 599 5.86 13.30 -33.84
C LEU A 599 5.27 14.71 -33.65
N ARG A 600 6.12 15.73 -33.87
CA ARG A 600 5.72 17.15 -33.87
C ARG A 600 4.94 17.48 -35.14
N HIS A 601 4.30 18.65 -35.17
CA HIS A 601 3.78 19.19 -36.42
C HIS A 601 4.93 19.83 -37.21
N ALA A 602 5.14 19.42 -38.47
CA ALA A 602 6.00 20.15 -39.38
C ALA A 602 5.46 21.58 -39.62
N PRO A 603 6.31 22.61 -39.82
CA PRO A 603 7.77 22.58 -39.98
C PRO A 603 8.53 23.00 -38.71
N GLN A 604 8.14 22.52 -37.51
CA GLN A 604 8.88 22.86 -36.29
C GLN A 604 10.28 22.22 -36.30
N GLU A 605 11.32 23.01 -36.00
CA GLU A 605 12.70 22.51 -35.85
C GLU A 605 12.84 21.54 -34.66
N GLY A 606 13.69 20.52 -34.82
CA GLY A 606 14.04 19.54 -33.78
C GLY A 606 14.18 18.11 -34.32
N SER A 607 14.81 17.22 -33.54
CA SER A 607 14.99 15.81 -33.90
C SER A 607 13.69 15.01 -33.76
N GLU A 608 13.35 14.25 -34.80
CA GLU A 608 12.23 13.31 -34.83
C GLU A 608 12.49 12.15 -33.85
N ALA A 609 13.73 11.64 -33.83
CA ALA A 609 14.12 10.55 -32.94
C ALA A 609 14.01 10.96 -31.47
N GLU A 610 14.43 12.18 -31.11
CA GLU A 610 14.29 12.70 -29.76
C GLU A 610 12.81 12.86 -29.35
N TYR A 611 11.96 13.37 -30.24
CA TYR A 611 10.54 13.53 -29.95
C TYR A 611 9.83 12.18 -29.79
N LEU A 612 10.24 11.17 -30.57
CA LEU A 612 9.72 9.82 -30.43
C LEU A 612 10.07 9.22 -29.05
N LEU A 613 11.30 9.43 -28.58
CA LEU A 613 11.71 9.06 -27.22
C LEU A 613 10.94 9.86 -26.15
N GLN A 614 10.65 11.14 -26.37
CA GLN A 614 9.79 11.96 -25.51
C GLN A 614 8.38 11.35 -25.41
N SER A 615 7.86 10.89 -26.53
CA SER A 615 6.54 10.27 -26.64
C SER A 615 6.50 8.93 -25.91
N LEU A 616 7.54 8.10 -26.05
CA LEU A 616 7.70 6.86 -25.29
C LEU A 616 7.78 7.14 -23.78
N GLY A 617 8.54 8.17 -23.39
CA GLY A 617 8.60 8.66 -22.02
C GLY A 617 7.21 9.05 -21.48
N ARG A 618 6.43 9.83 -22.23
CA ARG A 618 5.06 10.24 -21.84
C ARG A 618 4.11 9.05 -21.72
N LEU A 619 4.20 8.06 -22.61
CA LEU A 619 3.41 6.83 -22.51
C LEU A 619 3.78 6.06 -21.23
N TRP A 620 5.07 5.92 -20.94
CA TRP A 620 5.52 5.27 -19.72
C TRP A 620 5.10 6.03 -18.46
N LEU A 621 5.15 7.37 -18.45
CA LEU A 621 4.64 8.20 -17.35
C LEU A 621 3.12 8.01 -17.17
N ALA A 622 2.36 7.85 -18.26
CA ALA A 622 0.93 7.61 -18.24
C ALA A 622 0.54 6.18 -17.80
N GLY A 623 1.51 5.31 -17.49
CA GLY A 623 1.24 3.94 -17.02
C GLY A 623 1.18 2.87 -18.10
N VAL A 624 1.60 3.18 -19.34
CA VAL A 624 1.71 2.20 -20.42
C VAL A 624 2.96 1.32 -20.22
N SER A 625 2.79 0.01 -20.35
CA SER A 625 3.87 -0.97 -20.25
C SER A 625 4.78 -0.93 -21.49
N VAL A 626 6.09 -0.93 -21.28
CA VAL A 626 7.12 -0.88 -22.34
C VAL A 626 8.01 -2.12 -22.24
N ASP A 627 8.23 -2.80 -23.37
CA ASP A 627 9.21 -3.87 -23.51
C ASP A 627 10.62 -3.28 -23.70
N TRP A 628 11.25 -2.90 -22.58
CA TRP A 628 12.62 -2.39 -22.59
C TRP A 628 13.65 -3.37 -23.18
N PRO A 629 13.59 -4.70 -22.91
CA PRO A 629 14.40 -5.66 -23.65
C PRO A 629 14.21 -5.59 -25.18
N GLY A 630 12.97 -5.47 -25.66
CA GLY A 630 12.65 -5.24 -27.06
C GLY A 630 13.28 -3.95 -27.61
N PHE A 631 13.17 -2.85 -26.86
CA PHE A 631 13.74 -1.53 -27.19
C PHE A 631 15.27 -1.55 -27.36
N HIS A 632 15.98 -2.41 -26.61
CA HIS A 632 17.45 -2.54 -26.66
C HIS A 632 17.98 -3.64 -27.57
N ARG A 633 17.15 -4.63 -27.96
CA ARG A 633 17.56 -5.90 -28.62
C ARG A 633 18.52 -5.74 -29.80
N ARG A 634 18.46 -4.63 -30.53
CA ARG A 634 19.22 -4.38 -31.77
C ARG A 634 20.41 -3.43 -31.62
N HIS A 635 20.56 -2.78 -30.46
CA HIS A 635 21.65 -1.82 -30.15
C HIS A 635 22.83 -2.49 -29.45
N GLY A 636 23.14 -3.72 -29.89
CA GLY A 636 24.14 -4.59 -29.29
C GLY A 636 23.82 -5.04 -27.86
N ARG A 637 24.76 -5.80 -27.27
CA ARG A 637 24.62 -6.31 -25.91
C ARG A 637 24.95 -5.19 -24.90
N ARG A 638 23.93 -4.71 -24.19
CA ARG A 638 24.05 -3.75 -23.08
C ARG A 638 24.42 -4.45 -21.78
N ARG A 639 24.92 -3.69 -20.81
CA ARG A 639 25.26 -4.20 -19.48
C ARG A 639 24.67 -3.37 -18.36
N ARG A 640 24.47 -4.01 -17.22
CA ARG A 640 24.10 -3.33 -15.99
C ARG A 640 25.30 -2.52 -15.47
N TYR A 641 25.06 -1.25 -15.22
CA TYR A 641 26.03 -0.30 -14.70
C TYR A 641 25.76 -0.02 -13.22
N PRO A 642 26.80 0.13 -12.36
CA PRO A 642 26.60 0.57 -10.98
C PRO A 642 25.95 1.96 -10.96
N LEU A 643 24.79 2.06 -10.34
CA LEU A 643 24.06 3.32 -10.16
C LEU A 643 23.63 3.44 -8.69
N PRO A 644 23.36 4.65 -8.20
CA PRO A 644 22.82 4.86 -6.86
C PRO A 644 21.63 3.91 -6.55
N ALA A 645 21.59 3.45 -5.31
CA ALA A 645 20.51 2.60 -4.81
C ALA A 645 19.25 3.44 -4.52
N TYR A 646 18.12 2.76 -4.35
CA TYR A 646 16.84 3.40 -4.03
C TYR A 646 16.98 4.31 -2.77
N PRO A 647 16.50 5.56 -2.82
CA PRO A 647 16.52 6.45 -1.67
C PRO A 647 15.44 6.05 -0.68
N LEU A 648 15.77 5.11 0.21
CA LEU A 648 14.90 4.78 1.33
C LEU A 648 14.67 6.04 2.18
N GLU A 649 13.42 6.48 2.23
CA GLU A 649 12.92 7.50 3.15
C GLU A 649 12.87 6.91 4.55
N ARG A 650 14.05 6.80 5.15
CA ARG A 650 14.23 6.20 6.46
C ARG A 650 13.49 7.04 7.47
N LYS A 651 12.38 6.53 7.97
CA LYS A 651 11.84 6.96 9.25
C LYS A 651 12.52 6.17 10.34
N ARG A 652 12.75 6.82 11.48
CA ARG A 652 13.25 6.13 12.66
C ARG A 652 12.15 5.23 13.18
N PHE A 653 12.15 3.98 12.73
CA PHE A 653 11.38 2.91 13.34
C PHE A 653 12.24 2.30 14.43
N TRP A 654 12.17 2.94 15.58
CA TRP A 654 12.82 2.46 16.76
C TRP A 654 11.73 2.31 17.81
N VAL A 655 11.66 1.14 18.45
CA VAL A 655 10.98 1.07 19.74
C VAL A 655 11.88 1.84 20.68
N GLU A 656 11.63 3.14 20.78
CA GLU A 656 12.29 3.98 21.77
C GLU A 656 12.11 3.28 23.10
N ARG A 657 13.25 3.07 23.77
CA ARG A 657 13.21 2.90 25.21
C ARG A 657 12.65 4.22 25.72
N ASN A 658 11.34 4.25 25.87
CA ASN A 658 10.59 5.48 25.90
C ASN A 658 10.90 6.18 27.22
N ALA A 659 11.90 7.04 27.24
CA ALA A 659 12.16 7.89 28.39
C ALA A 659 11.03 8.92 28.54
N ASP A 660 10.40 9.33 27.42
CA ASP A 660 9.43 10.42 27.41
C ASP A 660 7.95 10.00 27.38
N ALA A 661 7.57 8.82 26.86
CA ALA A 661 6.27 8.24 27.26
C ALA A 661 6.30 7.77 28.71
N TYR A 662 7.48 7.44 29.25
CA TYR A 662 7.65 7.37 30.70
C TYR A 662 7.46 8.75 31.36
N VAL A 663 7.65 9.88 30.68
CA VAL A 663 7.46 11.26 31.22
C VAL A 663 6.08 11.86 30.96
N LEU A 664 5.36 11.49 29.89
CA LEU A 664 3.98 11.95 29.62
C LEU A 664 2.94 11.06 30.32
N ALA A 665 3.17 9.74 30.35
CA ALA A 665 2.44 8.91 31.30
C ALA A 665 2.94 9.14 32.74
N ALA A 666 4.19 9.52 33.02
CA ALA A 666 4.53 10.08 34.35
C ALA A 666 4.02 11.52 34.58
N GLY A 667 3.69 12.28 33.54
CA GLY A 667 3.20 13.65 33.63
C GLY A 667 1.72 13.71 34.01
N ALA A 668 0.95 12.71 33.57
CA ALA A 668 -0.39 12.43 34.09
C ALA A 668 -0.38 11.67 35.43
N VAL A 669 0.73 11.00 35.79
CA VAL A 669 0.97 10.36 37.09
C VAL A 669 1.75 11.32 38.00
N SER A 670 1.21 12.54 38.19
CA SER A 670 1.74 13.49 39.18
C SER A 670 1.20 13.26 40.59
N GLN A 671 0.46 12.17 40.81
CA GLN A 671 0.24 11.61 42.15
C GLN A 671 0.76 10.18 42.16
N VAL A 672 1.71 9.93 43.06
CA VAL A 672 2.27 8.59 43.32
C VAL A 672 1.12 7.69 43.80
N GLU A 673 0.44 7.02 42.87
CA GLU A 673 -0.51 5.97 43.22
C GLU A 673 0.26 4.76 43.77
N THR A 674 -0.04 4.40 45.01
CA THR A 674 0.58 3.27 45.69
C THR A 674 -0.29 2.03 45.53
N ARG A 675 0.33 0.86 45.27
CA ARG A 675 -0.37 -0.44 45.33
C ARG A 675 -1.04 -0.57 46.69
N ARG A 676 -2.26 -1.08 46.69
CA ARG A 676 -2.97 -1.46 47.91
C ARG A 676 -2.53 -2.87 48.35
N PRO A 677 -2.73 -3.25 49.62
CA PRO A 677 -2.70 -4.65 50.03
C PRO A 677 -3.72 -5.49 49.25
N ILE A 678 -3.39 -6.74 48.95
CA ILE A 678 -4.20 -7.62 48.08
C ILE A 678 -5.63 -7.83 48.59
N GLU A 679 -5.86 -7.80 49.91
CA GLU A 679 -7.21 -7.89 50.49
C GLU A 679 -8.12 -6.72 50.09
N ARG A 680 -7.59 -5.63 49.52
CA ARG A 680 -8.33 -4.44 49.10
C ARG A 680 -8.40 -4.25 47.58
N TRP A 681 -7.98 -5.23 46.78
CA TRP A 681 -7.97 -5.11 45.31
C TRP A 681 -9.34 -5.32 44.65
N PHE A 682 -10.32 -5.86 45.39
CA PHE A 682 -11.57 -6.34 44.81
C PHE A 682 -12.68 -5.29 44.92
N TYR A 683 -13.47 -5.15 43.87
CA TYR A 683 -14.59 -4.21 43.78
C TYR A 683 -15.81 -4.89 43.14
N LEU A 684 -17.00 -4.47 43.53
CA LEU A 684 -18.27 -4.89 42.95
C LEU A 684 -18.89 -3.77 42.12
N PRO A 685 -19.21 -4.01 40.84
CA PRO A 685 -19.95 -3.04 40.03
C PRO A 685 -21.41 -3.00 40.48
N LEU A 686 -21.86 -1.88 41.05
CA LEU A 686 -23.21 -1.69 41.55
C LEU A 686 -23.89 -0.48 40.90
N TRP A 687 -25.20 -0.39 41.09
CA TRP A 687 -26.01 0.76 40.67
C TRP A 687 -26.49 1.51 41.91
N GLN A 688 -26.18 2.80 41.97
CA GLN A 688 -26.66 3.68 43.02
C GLN A 688 -27.79 4.55 42.47
N GLN A 689 -28.92 4.59 43.16
CA GLN A 689 -29.98 5.53 42.84
C GLN A 689 -29.48 6.96 43.04
N SER A 690 -29.66 7.79 42.02
CA SER A 690 -29.27 9.20 41.99
C SER A 690 -30.51 10.08 41.87
N ALA A 691 -30.38 11.36 42.21
CA ALA A 691 -31.48 12.31 42.05
C ALA A 691 -31.87 12.41 40.56
N PRO A 692 -33.18 12.50 40.23
CA PRO A 692 -33.61 12.74 38.87
C PRO A 692 -33.10 14.11 38.39
N ARG A 693 -32.87 14.25 37.09
CA ARG A 693 -32.45 15.53 36.50
C ARG A 693 -33.58 16.56 36.59
N PRO A 694 -33.26 17.84 36.84
CA PRO A 694 -34.26 18.90 36.81
C PRO A 694 -34.93 18.95 35.45
N ARG A 695 -36.26 19.17 35.42
CA ARG A 695 -36.95 19.42 34.16
C ARG A 695 -36.36 20.64 33.48
N VAL A 696 -36.08 20.47 32.19
CA VAL A 696 -35.45 21.52 31.39
C VAL A 696 -36.47 22.60 31.03
N ALA A 697 -36.06 23.86 31.07
CA ALA A 697 -36.92 24.97 30.68
C ALA A 697 -37.23 24.91 29.17
N PRO A 698 -38.43 25.33 28.73
CA PRO A 698 -38.72 25.46 27.30
C PRO A 698 -37.69 26.38 26.63
N GLY A 699 -37.10 25.93 25.51
CA GLY A 699 -36.10 26.70 24.77
C GLY A 699 -34.64 26.46 25.14
N THR A 700 -34.32 25.60 26.12
CA THR A 700 -32.91 25.31 26.48
C THR A 700 -32.10 24.68 25.33
N ALA A 701 -32.75 24.00 24.39
CA ALA A 701 -32.10 23.44 23.22
C ALA A 701 -32.07 24.41 22.01
N ALA A 702 -32.57 25.64 22.16
CA ALA A 702 -32.66 26.60 21.06
C ALA A 702 -31.28 26.94 20.49
N GLY A 703 -31.15 26.92 19.16
CA GLY A 703 -29.90 27.25 18.47
C GLY A 703 -28.83 26.14 18.51
N THR A 704 -29.17 24.94 18.97
CA THR A 704 -28.28 23.77 18.90
C THR A 704 -28.64 22.86 17.73
N ARG A 705 -27.63 22.25 17.09
CA ARG A 705 -27.81 21.30 15.97
C ARG A 705 -27.52 19.87 16.43
N TRP A 706 -28.47 18.97 16.19
CA TRP A 706 -28.44 17.59 16.67
C TRP A 706 -28.45 16.59 15.51
N LEU A 707 -27.73 15.49 15.69
CA LEU A 707 -27.83 14.30 14.85
C LEU A 707 -28.48 13.18 15.66
N VAL A 708 -29.62 12.66 15.19
CA VAL A 708 -30.36 11.61 15.91
C VAL A 708 -30.49 10.38 15.02
N LEU A 709 -29.75 9.32 15.37
CA LEU A 709 -29.88 8.00 14.74
C LEU A 709 -31.04 7.26 15.43
N LYS A 710 -32.21 7.26 14.80
CA LYS A 710 -33.49 6.87 15.42
C LYS A 710 -33.71 5.37 15.47
N ASP A 711 -34.27 4.92 16.59
CA ASP A 711 -34.84 3.59 16.76
C ASP A 711 -36.15 3.37 16.00
N GLU A 712 -36.55 2.10 15.94
CA GLU A 712 -37.80 1.65 15.33
C GLU A 712 -39.00 1.68 16.31
N LEU A 713 -38.76 1.84 17.62
CA LEU A 713 -39.81 1.80 18.66
C LEU A 713 -40.45 3.16 18.95
N GLY A 714 -39.93 4.25 18.36
CA GLY A 714 -40.49 5.59 18.43
C GLY A 714 -39.92 6.47 19.55
N VAL A 715 -38.90 6.04 20.30
CA VAL A 715 -38.26 6.85 21.35
C VAL A 715 -37.57 8.07 20.75
N GLY A 716 -36.71 7.86 19.76
CA GLY A 716 -36.00 8.88 19.00
C GLY A 716 -36.98 9.78 18.24
N GLY A 717 -38.07 9.22 17.70
CA GLY A 717 -39.14 10.02 17.09
C GLY A 717 -39.83 10.97 18.07
N ALA A 718 -40.07 10.54 19.31
CA ALA A 718 -40.61 11.39 20.36
C ALA A 718 -39.59 12.44 20.84
N LEU A 719 -38.33 12.04 21.03
CA LEU A 719 -37.23 12.95 21.38
C LEU A 719 -37.05 14.07 20.34
N VAL A 720 -37.07 13.73 19.05
CA VAL A 720 -36.99 14.71 17.95
C VAL A 720 -38.13 15.73 18.01
N ARG A 721 -39.36 15.30 18.37
CA ARG A 721 -40.50 16.22 18.53
C ARG A 721 -40.27 17.21 19.66
N GLU A 722 -39.80 16.74 20.82
CA GLU A 722 -39.51 17.60 21.98
C GLU A 722 -38.34 18.56 21.69
N LEU A 723 -37.25 18.08 21.07
CA LEU A 723 -36.12 18.92 20.66
C LEU A 723 -36.55 20.05 19.70
N ARG A 724 -37.38 19.73 18.70
CA ARG A 724 -37.91 20.72 17.75
C ARG A 724 -38.86 21.72 18.41
N GLN A 725 -39.72 21.28 19.34
CA GLN A 725 -40.55 22.18 20.15
C GLN A 725 -39.70 23.10 21.03
N GLY A 726 -38.54 22.63 21.48
CA GLY A 726 -37.53 23.40 22.20
C GLY A 726 -36.64 24.30 21.34
N GLY A 727 -36.86 24.36 20.02
CA GLY A 727 -36.12 25.24 19.11
C GLY A 727 -34.79 24.70 18.58
N ALA A 728 -34.51 23.40 18.75
CA ALA A 728 -33.30 22.77 18.19
C ALA A 728 -33.45 22.42 16.71
N GLU A 729 -32.35 22.50 15.96
CA GLU A 729 -32.25 21.92 14.62
C GLU A 729 -31.88 20.43 14.75
N VAL A 730 -32.61 19.55 14.07
CA VAL A 730 -32.44 18.10 14.24
C VAL A 730 -32.41 17.40 12.90
N VAL A 731 -31.30 16.72 12.61
CA VAL A 731 -31.11 15.79 11.50
C VAL A 731 -31.46 14.38 11.98
N GLU A 732 -32.43 13.75 11.33
CA GLU A 732 -32.89 12.40 11.64
C GLU A 732 -32.20 11.38 10.70
N VAL A 733 -31.62 10.32 11.26
CA VAL A 733 -31.01 9.22 10.48
C VAL A 733 -31.66 7.89 10.86
N THR A 734 -32.05 7.08 9.88
CA THR A 734 -32.55 5.72 10.09
C THR A 734 -31.64 4.70 9.41
N ALA A 735 -31.46 3.52 10.02
CA ALA A 735 -30.70 2.44 9.40
C ALA A 735 -31.41 1.96 8.11
N GLY A 736 -30.66 1.81 7.03
CA GLY A 736 -31.16 1.42 5.71
C GLY A 736 -30.15 0.56 4.94
N GLY A 737 -30.43 0.29 3.66
CA GLY A 737 -29.50 -0.44 2.78
C GLY A 737 -28.52 0.44 2.01
N GLU A 738 -28.70 1.75 2.06
CA GLU A 738 -27.89 2.75 1.36
C GLU A 738 -28.01 4.14 2.01
N LEU A 739 -27.02 4.99 1.75
CA LEU A 739 -27.08 6.42 2.05
C LEU A 739 -28.05 7.13 1.09
N ALA A 740 -29.12 7.72 1.62
CA ALA A 740 -30.04 8.52 0.83
C ALA A 740 -30.67 9.67 1.66
N ALA A 741 -30.79 10.85 1.05
CA ALA A 741 -31.54 11.96 1.61
C ALA A 741 -33.03 11.79 1.31
N LEU A 742 -33.84 11.50 2.33
CA LEU A 742 -35.31 11.45 2.21
C LEU A 742 -35.91 12.87 2.21
N LYS A 743 -35.31 13.76 3.00
CA LYS A 743 -35.57 15.21 3.09
C LYS A 743 -34.28 15.91 3.54
N ARG A 744 -34.27 17.25 3.53
CA ARG A 744 -33.13 18.05 4.01
C ARG A 744 -32.64 17.62 5.41
N ASP A 745 -33.59 17.33 6.31
CA ASP A 745 -33.37 16.96 7.70
C ASP A 745 -33.56 15.46 7.98
N ARG A 746 -33.67 14.60 6.94
CA ARG A 746 -33.95 13.16 7.10
C ARG A 746 -33.15 12.30 6.13
N TRP A 747 -32.42 11.36 6.68
CA TRP A 747 -31.46 10.52 5.95
C TRP A 747 -31.65 9.04 6.27
N THR A 748 -31.33 8.18 5.31
CA THR A 748 -31.04 6.75 5.54
C THR A 748 -29.56 6.51 5.39
N LEU A 749 -28.99 5.52 6.08
CA LEU A 749 -27.58 5.14 6.00
C LEU A 749 -27.42 3.62 6.20
N ASP A 750 -26.50 2.97 5.48
CA ASP A 750 -26.15 1.57 5.76
C ASP A 750 -25.16 1.45 6.93
N PRO A 751 -25.57 0.87 8.08
CA PRO A 751 -24.71 0.74 9.26
C PRO A 751 -23.44 -0.11 9.04
N ARG A 752 -23.37 -0.84 7.93
CA ARG A 752 -22.23 -1.69 7.57
C ARG A 752 -21.16 -0.95 6.77
N ARG A 753 -21.47 0.23 6.22
CA ARG A 753 -20.60 0.98 5.32
C ARG A 753 -19.99 2.19 6.02
N PRO A 754 -18.70 2.16 6.41
CA PRO A 754 -18.06 3.30 7.07
C PRO A 754 -18.06 4.55 6.18
N GLU A 755 -18.03 4.39 4.85
CA GLU A 755 -18.03 5.50 3.89
C GLU A 755 -19.34 6.30 3.94
N ASP A 756 -20.46 5.65 4.27
CA ASP A 756 -21.76 6.33 4.35
C ASP A 756 -21.77 7.36 5.51
N TYR A 757 -21.02 7.12 6.59
CA TYR A 757 -20.89 8.06 7.72
C TYR A 757 -20.07 9.29 7.33
N ASP A 758 -18.96 9.08 6.61
CA ASP A 758 -18.12 10.15 6.06
C ASP A 758 -18.93 11.03 5.09
N ALA A 759 -19.69 10.41 4.19
CA ALA A 759 -20.52 11.10 3.20
C ALA A 759 -21.74 11.80 3.81
N LEU A 760 -22.36 11.23 4.84
CA LEU A 760 -23.42 11.89 5.60
C LEU A 760 -22.90 13.19 6.24
N LEU A 761 -21.80 13.13 6.98
CA LEU A 761 -21.24 14.32 7.61
C LEU A 761 -20.78 15.35 6.57
N GLU A 762 -20.24 14.92 5.43
CA GLU A 762 -19.93 15.82 4.32
C GLU A 762 -21.16 16.58 3.81
N ALA A 763 -22.26 15.86 3.57
CA ALA A 763 -23.49 16.47 3.11
C ALA A 763 -24.07 17.45 4.15
N LEU A 764 -23.96 17.13 5.44
CA LEU A 764 -24.41 18.02 6.52
C LEU A 764 -23.53 19.25 6.68
N ALA A 765 -22.22 19.13 6.47
CA ALA A 765 -21.28 20.25 6.48
C ALA A 765 -21.56 21.25 5.35
N ASN A 766 -21.94 20.74 4.17
CA ASN A 766 -22.33 21.57 3.02
C ASN A 766 -23.64 22.35 3.26
N ASP A 767 -24.51 21.89 4.17
CA ASP A 767 -25.79 22.53 4.49
C ASP A 767 -25.70 23.52 5.67
N GLY A 768 -24.61 23.48 6.46
CA GLY A 768 -24.42 24.34 7.63
C GLY A 768 -23.43 23.76 8.66
N PRO A 769 -23.30 24.40 9.85
CA PRO A 769 -22.37 23.94 10.88
C PRO A 769 -22.70 22.51 11.33
N LEU A 770 -21.70 21.65 11.52
CA LEU A 770 -21.95 20.26 11.85
C LEU A 770 -22.63 20.08 13.22
N PRO A 771 -23.41 19.00 13.42
CA PRO A 771 -24.05 18.73 14.72
C PRO A 771 -23.02 18.58 15.85
N THR A 772 -23.21 19.29 16.95
CA THR A 772 -22.34 19.20 18.15
C THR A 772 -22.88 18.22 19.18
N ARG A 773 -24.10 17.69 18.95
CA ARG A 773 -24.77 16.72 19.82
C ARG A 773 -25.33 15.57 19.00
N ILE A 774 -24.86 14.36 19.28
CA ILE A 774 -25.20 13.16 18.54
C ILE A 774 -25.86 12.16 19.48
N VAL A 775 -27.06 11.69 19.12
CA VAL A 775 -27.81 10.69 19.89
C VAL A 775 -27.99 9.45 19.04
N HIS A 776 -27.43 8.34 19.52
CA HIS A 776 -27.44 7.05 18.86
C HIS A 776 -28.45 6.13 19.55
N LEU A 777 -29.59 5.87 18.91
CA LEU A 777 -30.68 5.05 19.48
C LEU A 777 -30.89 3.72 18.75
N TRP A 778 -30.04 3.31 17.80
CA TRP A 778 -30.26 2.03 17.10
C TRP A 778 -30.15 0.79 17.99
N SER A 779 -29.60 0.95 19.19
CA SER A 779 -29.60 -0.09 20.24
C SER A 779 -30.86 -0.07 21.13
N VAL A 780 -31.82 0.82 20.86
CA VAL A 780 -33.18 0.77 21.41
C VAL A 780 -34.05 -0.06 20.47
N ASP A 781 -34.32 -1.31 20.82
CA ASP A 781 -35.06 -2.24 19.97
C ASP A 781 -35.98 -3.17 20.77
N ALA A 782 -36.90 -3.83 20.08
CA ALA A 782 -37.83 -4.74 20.72
C ALA A 782 -37.07 -5.92 21.36
N PRO A 783 -37.47 -6.40 22.56
CA PRO A 783 -36.86 -7.58 23.17
C PRO A 783 -36.92 -8.77 22.20
N ARG A 784 -35.78 -9.17 21.64
CA ARG A 784 -35.72 -10.28 20.69
C ARG A 784 -35.72 -11.60 21.46
N ALA A 785 -36.78 -12.41 21.30
CA ALA A 785 -36.80 -13.82 21.69
C ALA A 785 -35.90 -14.71 20.79
N SER A 786 -34.82 -14.14 20.22
CA SER A 786 -33.93 -14.83 19.30
C SER A 786 -32.84 -15.55 20.09
N PRO A 787 -32.51 -16.81 19.76
CA PRO A 787 -31.44 -17.55 20.42
C PRO A 787 -30.12 -16.76 20.35
N LEU A 788 -29.29 -16.93 21.38
CA LEU A 788 -27.99 -16.26 21.46
C LEU A 788 -26.99 -16.99 20.55
N THR A 789 -27.07 -16.75 19.24
CA THR A 789 -26.19 -17.33 18.22
C THR A 789 -25.12 -16.35 17.77
N TRP A 790 -24.12 -16.85 17.03
CA TRP A 790 -23.06 -16.03 16.46
C TRP A 790 -23.60 -15.04 15.44
N GLU A 791 -24.49 -15.48 14.55
CA GLU A 791 -25.09 -14.63 13.51
C GLU A 791 -25.91 -13.49 14.14
N ALA A 792 -26.63 -13.78 15.23
CA ALA A 792 -27.41 -12.78 15.94
C ALA A 792 -26.51 -11.77 16.67
N PHE A 793 -25.37 -12.22 17.22
CA PHE A 793 -24.36 -11.32 17.80
C PHE A 793 -23.75 -10.41 16.73
N ALA A 794 -23.25 -10.98 15.62
CA ALA A 794 -22.62 -10.24 14.54
C ALA A 794 -23.57 -9.20 13.93
N ALA A 795 -24.82 -9.58 13.67
CA ALA A 795 -25.83 -8.66 13.16
C ALA A 795 -26.12 -7.48 14.12
N ALA A 796 -26.10 -7.71 15.44
CA ALA A 796 -26.32 -6.66 16.43
C ALA A 796 -25.17 -5.64 16.45
N GLN A 797 -23.94 -6.03 16.11
CA GLN A 797 -22.78 -5.14 16.19
C GLN A 797 -22.86 -3.96 15.21
N HIS A 798 -23.50 -4.15 14.05
CA HIS A 798 -23.69 -3.08 13.07
C HIS A 798 -24.55 -1.93 13.61
N HIS A 799 -25.53 -2.22 14.47
CA HIS A 799 -26.44 -1.21 15.04
C HIS A 799 -25.96 -0.63 16.37
N GLY A 800 -24.75 -0.97 16.82
CA GLY A 800 -24.18 -0.47 18.07
C GLY A 800 -22.69 -0.25 17.93
N PHE A 801 -21.92 -1.28 18.24
CA PHE A 801 -20.45 -1.24 18.29
C PHE A 801 -19.80 -0.64 17.03
N TYR A 802 -20.04 -1.21 15.85
CA TYR A 802 -19.43 -0.73 14.60
C TYR A 802 -19.94 0.65 14.22
N SER A 803 -21.24 0.90 14.35
CA SER A 803 -21.78 2.22 14.04
C SER A 803 -21.18 3.33 14.89
N LEU A 804 -20.87 3.08 16.16
CA LEU A 804 -20.20 4.07 17.02
C LEU A 804 -18.75 4.31 16.59
N LEU A 805 -18.03 3.26 16.16
CA LEU A 805 -16.67 3.39 15.62
C LEU A 805 -16.64 4.22 14.34
N TRP A 806 -17.51 3.90 13.37
CA TRP A 806 -17.58 4.61 12.09
C TRP A 806 -17.98 6.06 12.27
N LEU A 807 -18.95 6.31 13.15
CA LEU A 807 -19.36 7.66 13.51
C LEU A 807 -18.22 8.45 14.17
N ALA A 808 -17.52 7.87 15.15
CA ALA A 808 -16.40 8.54 15.81
C ALA A 808 -15.26 8.86 14.84
N ARG A 809 -14.95 7.95 13.92
CA ARG A 809 -13.96 8.16 12.86
C ARG A 809 -14.35 9.30 11.92
N ALA A 810 -15.61 9.33 11.48
CA ALA A 810 -16.12 10.36 10.59
C ALA A 810 -16.13 11.74 11.27
N VAL A 811 -16.57 11.82 12.53
CA VAL A 811 -16.56 13.06 13.33
C VAL A 811 -15.13 13.53 13.59
N GLY A 812 -14.24 12.63 14.04
CA GLY A 812 -12.85 12.97 14.37
C GLY A 812 -12.06 13.53 13.17
N ARG A 813 -12.43 13.18 11.94
CA ARG A 813 -11.82 13.72 10.71
C ARG A 813 -12.32 15.11 10.32
N ARG A 814 -13.58 15.45 10.63
CA ARG A 814 -14.24 16.66 10.10
C ARG A 814 -14.55 17.75 11.13
N GLN A 815 -14.52 17.42 12.43
CA GLN A 815 -14.75 18.37 13.53
C GLN A 815 -13.58 18.39 14.53
N ALA A 816 -12.34 18.33 14.02
CA ALA A 816 -11.16 18.42 14.87
C ALA A 816 -11.15 19.77 15.61
N GLY A 817 -11.22 19.74 16.94
CA GLY A 817 -11.15 20.93 17.81
C GLY A 817 -12.49 21.40 18.39
N GLU A 818 -13.63 21.05 17.81
CA GLU A 818 -14.95 21.33 18.41
C GLU A 818 -15.38 20.23 19.36
N ARG A 819 -15.90 20.61 20.54
CA ARG A 819 -16.44 19.66 21.51
C ARG A 819 -17.75 19.08 20.99
N VAL A 820 -17.79 17.76 20.83
CA VAL A 820 -18.97 17.01 20.39
C VAL A 820 -19.43 16.06 21.50
N GLU A 821 -20.72 16.09 21.84
CA GLU A 821 -21.31 15.16 22.80
C GLU A 821 -21.98 14.00 22.05
N LEU A 822 -21.50 12.77 22.30
CA LEU A 822 -22.01 11.53 21.73
C LEU A 822 -22.72 10.71 22.81
N PHE A 823 -24.02 10.53 22.66
CA PHE A 823 -24.86 9.75 23.56
C PHE A 823 -25.28 8.46 22.88
N ALA A 824 -24.99 7.31 23.49
CA ALA A 824 -25.60 6.04 23.09
C ALA A 824 -26.76 5.71 24.03
N VAL A 825 -27.94 5.51 23.46
CA VAL A 825 -29.15 5.14 24.18
C VAL A 825 -29.47 3.69 23.85
N SER A 826 -29.72 2.89 24.88
CA SER A 826 -30.05 1.47 24.77
C SER A 826 -31.25 1.09 25.63
N ASN A 827 -31.76 -0.12 25.45
CA ASN A 827 -32.63 -0.80 26.40
C ASN A 827 -32.13 -2.21 26.68
N ASP A 828 -32.42 -2.71 27.88
CA ASP A 828 -32.05 -4.05 28.36
C ASP A 828 -30.53 -4.31 28.36
N LEU A 829 -29.68 -3.29 28.29
CA LEU A 829 -28.22 -3.45 28.28
C LEU A 829 -27.68 -3.80 29.67
N GLN A 830 -28.22 -3.13 30.68
CA GLN A 830 -27.64 -3.07 32.02
C GLN A 830 -28.59 -3.64 33.07
N ALA A 831 -28.01 -4.36 34.01
CA ALA A 831 -28.72 -5.09 35.03
C ALA A 831 -29.01 -4.21 36.26
N VAL A 832 -30.11 -3.45 36.27
CA VAL A 832 -30.39 -2.43 37.32
C VAL A 832 -31.61 -2.81 38.16
N ALA A 833 -31.60 -2.50 39.46
CA ALA A 833 -32.78 -2.53 40.36
C ALA A 833 -33.68 -3.80 40.33
N GLY A 834 -33.10 -4.99 40.09
CA GLY A 834 -33.82 -6.27 40.14
C GLY A 834 -34.45 -6.74 38.82
N GLU A 835 -34.21 -6.05 37.70
CA GLU A 835 -34.60 -6.54 36.37
C GLU A 835 -33.99 -7.89 36.02
N THR A 836 -34.71 -8.71 35.26
CA THR A 836 -34.25 -10.07 34.91
C THR A 836 -33.77 -10.21 33.47
N VAL A 837 -33.99 -9.21 32.62
CA VAL A 837 -33.66 -9.25 31.19
C VAL A 837 -32.41 -8.42 30.92
N ILE A 838 -31.40 -9.06 30.33
CA ILE A 838 -30.15 -8.44 29.90
C ILE A 838 -29.82 -8.95 28.50
N GLU A 839 -29.63 -8.03 27.56
CA GLU A 839 -29.22 -8.29 26.19
C GLU A 839 -27.70 -8.14 26.04
N ALA A 840 -26.98 -9.23 26.32
CA ALA A 840 -25.52 -9.24 26.33
C ALA A 840 -24.90 -8.83 24.98
N ARG A 841 -25.58 -9.03 23.84
CA ARG A 841 -25.08 -8.65 22.50
C ARG A 841 -24.83 -7.15 22.37
N LYS A 842 -25.57 -6.32 23.12
CA LYS A 842 -25.44 -4.86 23.11
C LYS A 842 -24.28 -4.36 23.98
N ALA A 843 -23.80 -5.17 24.94
CA ALA A 843 -22.77 -4.76 25.93
C ALA A 843 -21.48 -4.22 25.30
N THR A 844 -21.15 -4.68 24.10
CA THR A 844 -20.00 -4.23 23.31
C THR A 844 -20.00 -2.72 23.05
N LEU A 845 -21.17 -2.08 22.98
CA LEU A 845 -21.29 -0.64 22.70
C LEU A 845 -20.68 0.24 23.82
N LEU A 846 -20.52 -0.28 25.03
CA LEU A 846 -19.91 0.46 26.13
C LEU A 846 -18.39 0.67 25.94
N ALA A 847 -17.74 -0.19 25.15
CA ALA A 847 -16.31 -0.08 24.87
C ALA A 847 -15.94 1.20 24.10
N PRO A 848 -16.54 1.49 22.91
CA PRO A 848 -16.24 2.73 22.20
C PRO A 848 -16.57 3.96 23.06
N LEU A 849 -17.64 3.95 23.86
CA LEU A 849 -17.97 5.09 24.73
C LEU A 849 -16.92 5.38 25.82
N LYS A 850 -16.11 4.39 26.21
CA LYS A 850 -15.01 4.55 27.16
C LYS A 850 -13.71 4.99 26.50
N VAL A 851 -13.45 4.52 25.28
CA VAL A 851 -12.16 4.69 24.61
C VAL A 851 -12.16 5.86 23.62
N ILE A 852 -13.28 6.17 22.98
CA ILE A 852 -13.39 7.34 22.09
C ILE A 852 -12.87 8.62 22.77
N PRO A 853 -13.26 8.97 24.01
CA PRO A 853 -12.75 10.17 24.67
C PRO A 853 -11.25 10.13 25.02
N GLN A 854 -10.65 8.93 25.07
CA GLN A 854 -9.22 8.74 25.34
C GLN A 854 -8.37 8.91 24.08
N GLU A 855 -8.93 8.58 22.91
CA GLU A 855 -8.26 8.69 21.60
C GLU A 855 -8.64 9.97 20.83
N LEU A 856 -9.85 10.48 21.04
CA LEU A 856 -10.42 11.68 20.45
C LEU A 856 -10.94 12.60 21.59
N PRO A 857 -10.06 13.42 22.20
CA PRO A 857 -10.40 14.21 23.40
C PRO A 857 -11.52 15.24 23.19
N ASN A 858 -11.84 15.59 21.95
CA ASN A 858 -12.94 16.48 21.61
C ASN A 858 -14.32 15.78 21.65
N LEU A 859 -14.37 14.44 21.69
CA LEU A 859 -15.62 13.68 21.82
C LEU A 859 -15.87 13.28 23.27
N VAL A 860 -17.01 13.73 23.78
CA VAL A 860 -17.53 13.39 25.11
C VAL A 860 -18.59 12.32 24.97
N CYS A 861 -18.35 11.12 25.48
CA CYS A 861 -19.25 9.99 25.30
C CYS A 861 -20.03 9.65 26.59
N ARG A 862 -21.32 9.32 26.46
CA ARG A 862 -22.16 8.85 27.58
C ARG A 862 -23.09 7.71 27.15
N SER A 863 -23.35 6.79 28.07
CA SER A 863 -24.32 5.70 27.90
C SER A 863 -25.57 5.96 28.74
N VAL A 864 -26.75 5.87 28.13
CA VAL A 864 -28.04 5.95 28.82
C VAL A 864 -28.88 4.71 28.51
N ASP A 865 -29.07 3.85 29.50
CA ASP A 865 -29.86 2.62 29.34
C ASP A 865 -31.29 2.80 29.90
N LEU A 866 -32.30 2.50 29.09
CA LEU A 866 -33.71 2.72 29.39
C LEU A 866 -34.43 1.40 29.72
N HIS A 867 -35.47 1.49 30.54
CA HIS A 867 -36.46 0.42 30.68
C HIS A 867 -37.73 0.77 29.91
N LEU A 868 -38.13 -0.12 29.00
CA LEU A 868 -39.36 0.02 28.22
C LEU A 868 -40.46 -0.81 28.90
N ASP A 869 -41.09 -0.25 29.94
CA ASP A 869 -42.18 -0.88 30.73
C ASP A 869 -43.35 -1.28 29.83
N GLY A 870 -43.45 -2.55 29.43
CA GLY A 870 -44.66 -3.20 28.88
C GLY A 870 -45.48 -2.38 27.87
N ALA A 871 -44.85 -1.40 27.22
CA ALA A 871 -45.53 -0.43 26.39
C ALA A 871 -46.11 -1.22 25.22
N ARG A 872 -47.35 -0.90 24.83
CA ARG A 872 -47.84 -1.37 23.54
C ARG A 872 -46.75 -1.03 22.51
N PRO A 873 -46.34 -1.95 21.63
CA PRO A 873 -45.36 -1.66 20.61
C PRO A 873 -45.72 -0.33 19.91
N GLY A 874 -44.89 0.71 20.10
CA GLY A 874 -45.01 1.97 19.37
C GLY A 874 -45.32 3.28 20.13
N GLU A 875 -45.51 3.32 21.46
CA GLU A 875 -45.67 4.61 22.17
C GLU A 875 -44.83 4.71 23.47
N PRO A 876 -43.69 5.43 23.45
CA PRO A 876 -42.94 5.73 24.68
C PRO A 876 -43.76 6.61 25.63
N THR A 877 -43.61 6.42 26.94
CA THR A 877 -44.28 7.30 27.91
C THR A 877 -43.69 8.72 27.84
N ALA A 878 -44.55 9.74 27.90
CA ALA A 878 -44.10 11.14 27.85
C ALA A 878 -43.12 11.50 28.99
N GLY A 879 -43.25 10.83 30.14
CA GLY A 879 -42.32 10.97 31.27
C GLY A 879 -40.90 10.51 30.93
N MET A 880 -40.77 9.33 30.30
CA MET A 880 -39.45 8.78 29.93
C MET A 880 -38.71 9.67 28.91
N VAL A 881 -39.41 10.20 27.91
CA VAL A 881 -38.79 11.09 26.90
C VAL A 881 -38.35 12.40 27.55
N SER A 882 -39.14 12.94 28.48
CA SER A 882 -38.76 14.12 29.26
C SER A 882 -37.53 13.87 30.13
N ASP A 883 -37.43 12.70 30.77
CA ASP A 883 -36.28 12.32 31.60
C ASP A 883 -35.01 12.13 30.77
N LEU A 884 -35.13 11.48 29.60
CA LEU A 884 -34.04 11.33 28.63
C LEU A 884 -33.57 12.71 28.14
N LEU A 885 -34.48 13.58 27.71
CA LEU A 885 -34.12 14.93 27.26
C LEU A 885 -33.40 15.72 28.35
N ALA A 886 -33.84 15.60 29.61
CA ALA A 886 -33.18 16.23 30.74
C ALA A 886 -31.76 15.70 30.97
N GLU A 887 -31.54 14.39 30.80
CA GLU A 887 -30.19 13.80 30.89
C GLU A 887 -29.28 14.27 29.75
N LEU A 888 -29.80 14.30 28.51
CA LEU A 888 -29.03 14.69 27.33
C LEU A 888 -28.62 16.17 27.38
N LEU A 889 -29.41 17.04 28.00
CA LEU A 889 -29.12 18.48 28.13
C LEU A 889 -28.25 18.82 29.34
N ASP A 890 -28.03 17.88 30.26
CA ASP A 890 -27.27 18.14 31.48
C ASP A 890 -25.74 18.15 31.22
N PRO A 891 -25.00 19.17 31.70
CA PRO A 891 -23.56 19.26 31.49
C PRO A 891 -22.72 18.35 32.41
N VAL A 892 -23.32 17.72 33.43
CA VAL A 892 -22.63 16.87 34.41
C VAL A 892 -22.37 15.48 33.79
N PRO A 893 -21.11 15.02 33.75
CA PRO A 893 -20.73 13.87 32.96
C PRO A 893 -20.74 12.56 33.77
N ASP A 894 -21.93 12.05 34.11
CA ASP A 894 -22.04 10.64 34.53
C ASP A 894 -21.90 9.76 33.27
N PRO A 895 -20.86 8.91 33.16
CA PRO A 895 -20.56 8.19 31.91
C PRO A 895 -21.52 7.03 31.62
N GLU A 896 -22.06 6.41 32.67
CA GLU A 896 -22.99 5.28 32.58
C GLU A 896 -24.21 5.53 33.47
N VAL A 897 -25.36 5.71 32.83
CA VAL A 897 -26.63 6.05 33.49
C VAL A 897 -27.71 5.05 33.06
N ALA A 898 -28.59 4.70 33.98
CA ALA A 898 -29.75 3.88 33.70
C ALA A 898 -31.02 4.51 34.28
N TYR A 899 -32.12 4.45 33.53
CA TYR A 899 -33.45 4.88 33.97
C TYR A 899 -34.36 3.67 34.15
N ARG A 900 -34.91 3.49 35.35
CA ARG A 900 -35.82 2.37 35.72
C ARG A 900 -37.05 2.90 36.42
N SER A 901 -38.24 2.66 35.85
CA SER A 901 -39.52 3.12 36.40
C SER A 901 -39.50 4.60 36.84
N GLY A 902 -38.88 5.48 36.04
CA GLY A 902 -38.74 6.92 36.33
C GLY A 902 -37.67 7.30 37.36
N GLN A 903 -36.84 6.35 37.81
CA GLN A 903 -35.72 6.58 38.71
C GLN A 903 -34.38 6.53 37.96
N ARG A 904 -33.49 7.47 38.28
CA ARG A 904 -32.15 7.57 37.72
C ARG A 904 -31.15 6.77 38.55
N PHE A 905 -30.30 5.99 37.90
CA PHE A 905 -29.22 5.22 38.52
C PHE A 905 -27.89 5.52 37.84
N VAL A 906 -26.82 5.55 38.62
CA VAL A 906 -25.44 5.72 38.14
C VAL A 906 -24.58 4.53 38.53
N ARG A 907 -23.62 4.18 37.66
CA ARG A 907 -22.69 3.08 37.91
C ARG A 907 -21.66 3.48 38.97
N ILE A 908 -21.51 2.67 40.01
CA ILE A 908 -20.49 2.81 41.06
C ILE A 908 -19.71 1.51 41.25
N TYR A 909 -18.52 1.60 41.83
CA TYR A 909 -17.67 0.45 42.15
C TYR A 909 -17.42 0.39 43.65
N GLN A 910 -18.12 -0.53 44.34
CA GLN A 910 -18.01 -0.64 45.79
C GLN A 910 -16.80 -1.52 46.17
N PRO A 911 -15.87 -1.05 47.03
CA PRO A 911 -14.79 -1.88 47.53
C PRO A 911 -15.32 -3.10 48.29
N LEU A 912 -14.74 -4.27 48.01
CA LEU A 912 -15.05 -5.55 48.65
C LEU A 912 -13.77 -6.14 49.26
N PRO A 913 -13.47 -5.86 50.54
CA PRO A 913 -12.29 -6.46 51.15
C PRO A 913 -12.43 -7.99 51.27
N LEU A 914 -11.53 -8.75 50.66
CA LEU A 914 -11.53 -10.22 50.74
C LEU A 914 -10.33 -10.69 51.56
N PRO A 915 -10.53 -11.34 52.74
CA PRO A 915 -9.44 -11.87 53.56
C PRO A 915 -8.78 -13.08 52.88
N GLU A 916 -7.66 -13.54 53.46
CA GLU A 916 -6.98 -14.75 52.99
C GLU A 916 -7.94 -15.96 53.05
N PRO A 917 -7.97 -16.82 52.02
CA PRO A 917 -8.91 -17.92 51.95
C PRO A 917 -8.63 -18.95 53.07
N ALA A 918 -9.68 -19.42 53.73
CA ALA A 918 -9.56 -20.57 54.63
C ALA A 918 -9.22 -21.85 53.82
N PRO A 919 -8.61 -22.89 54.43
CA PRO A 919 -8.22 -24.11 53.73
C PRO A 919 -9.37 -24.84 53.02
N GLU A 920 -10.60 -24.63 53.47
CA GLU A 920 -11.82 -25.15 52.85
C GLU A 920 -12.40 -24.10 51.90
N ALA A 921 -11.94 -24.08 50.64
CA ALA A 921 -12.54 -23.26 49.60
C ALA A 921 -13.83 -23.93 49.07
N PRO A 922 -15.04 -23.36 49.26
CA PRO A 922 -16.31 -24.04 48.99
C PRO A 922 -16.54 -24.43 47.52
N ARG A 923 -15.85 -23.78 46.56
CA ARG A 923 -15.99 -24.07 45.11
C ARG A 923 -14.90 -24.99 44.55
N LEU A 924 -13.88 -25.36 45.33
CA LEU A 924 -12.80 -26.25 44.90
C LEU A 924 -12.93 -27.60 45.59
N ARG A 925 -12.90 -28.69 44.81
CA ARG A 925 -12.97 -30.05 45.31
C ARG A 925 -11.55 -30.62 45.38
N PRO A 926 -11.16 -31.27 46.48
CA PRO A 926 -9.94 -32.09 46.51
C PRO A 926 -9.96 -33.11 45.36
N GLN A 927 -8.91 -33.13 44.56
CA GLN A 927 -8.76 -33.94 43.34
C GLN A 927 -9.87 -33.71 42.29
N GLY A 928 -10.45 -32.50 42.27
CA GLY A 928 -11.49 -32.13 41.31
C GLY A 928 -10.97 -32.06 39.86
N VAL A 929 -11.85 -32.35 38.89
CA VAL A 929 -11.57 -32.26 37.45
C VAL A 929 -11.91 -30.87 36.90
N TYR A 930 -10.91 -30.19 36.32
CA TYR A 930 -11.05 -28.83 35.80
C TYR A 930 -10.51 -28.72 34.36
N LEU A 931 -11.32 -28.16 33.46
CA LEU A 931 -10.94 -27.84 32.08
C LEU A 931 -10.50 -26.38 31.97
N ILE A 932 -9.31 -26.13 31.44
CA ILE A 932 -8.80 -24.78 31.17
C ILE A 932 -8.62 -24.63 29.65
N LEU A 933 -9.51 -23.85 29.03
CA LEU A 933 -9.39 -23.44 27.63
C LEU A 933 -8.39 -22.29 27.54
N GLY A 934 -7.40 -22.40 26.64
CA GLY A 934 -6.21 -21.55 26.69
C GLY A 934 -5.23 -21.98 27.78
N GLY A 935 -5.30 -23.22 28.25
CA GLY A 935 -4.57 -23.71 29.43
C GLY A 935 -3.03 -23.71 29.30
N LEU A 936 -2.49 -23.69 28.08
CA LEU A 936 -1.05 -23.55 27.83
C LEU A 936 -0.59 -22.08 27.70
N GLY A 937 -1.51 -21.12 27.75
CA GLY A 937 -1.17 -19.69 27.78
C GLY A 937 -0.64 -19.26 29.15
N GLN A 938 0.06 -18.13 29.23
CA GLN A 938 0.70 -17.65 30.47
C GLN A 938 -0.28 -17.53 31.65
N VAL A 939 -1.42 -16.88 31.45
CA VAL A 939 -2.46 -16.76 32.50
C VAL A 939 -3.07 -18.13 32.82
N GLY A 940 -3.41 -18.92 31.79
CA GLY A 940 -3.98 -20.27 31.96
C GLY A 940 -3.08 -21.19 32.79
N LEU A 941 -1.77 -21.15 32.56
CA LEU A 941 -0.78 -21.90 33.34
C LEU A 941 -0.65 -21.40 34.78
N SER A 942 -0.70 -20.08 35.01
CA SER A 942 -0.69 -19.54 36.38
C SER A 942 -1.90 -20.04 37.18
N LEU A 943 -3.10 -19.98 36.59
CA LEU A 943 -4.29 -20.51 37.25
C LEU A 943 -4.24 -22.04 37.42
N ALA A 944 -3.64 -22.76 36.47
CA ALA A 944 -3.39 -24.20 36.58
C ALA A 944 -2.48 -24.54 37.78
N ARG A 945 -1.41 -23.76 38.01
CA ARG A 945 -0.53 -23.94 39.18
C ARG A 945 -1.26 -23.75 40.49
N TYR A 946 -2.14 -22.74 40.57
CA TYR A 946 -2.98 -22.53 41.74
C TYR A 946 -3.88 -23.73 42.04
N LEU A 947 -4.55 -24.28 41.02
CA LEU A 947 -5.41 -25.46 41.16
C LEU A 947 -4.62 -26.73 41.52
N ALA A 948 -3.42 -26.90 40.94
CA ALA A 948 -2.52 -28.00 41.26
C ALA A 948 -2.14 -27.98 42.76
N ARG A 949 -1.70 -26.81 43.26
CA ARG A 949 -1.30 -26.64 44.67
C ARG A 949 -2.47 -26.75 45.65
N SER A 950 -3.58 -26.10 45.34
CA SER A 950 -4.66 -25.90 46.31
C SER A 950 -5.61 -27.09 46.40
N ALA A 951 -5.76 -27.85 45.32
CA ALA A 951 -6.73 -28.93 45.23
C ALA A 951 -6.13 -30.28 44.78
N GLN A 952 -4.84 -30.37 44.44
CA GLN A 952 -4.27 -31.55 43.77
C GLN A 952 -5.13 -31.95 42.57
N ALA A 953 -5.50 -30.93 41.79
CA ALA A 953 -6.51 -31.02 40.74
C ALA A 953 -6.14 -32.01 39.62
N ARG A 954 -7.16 -32.54 38.96
CA ARG A 954 -7.05 -33.20 37.66
C ARG A 954 -7.32 -32.16 36.58
N LEU A 955 -6.29 -31.78 35.84
CA LEU A 955 -6.30 -30.63 34.94
C LEU A 955 -6.36 -31.08 33.49
N VAL A 956 -7.30 -30.52 32.73
CA VAL A 956 -7.37 -30.67 31.28
C VAL A 956 -7.00 -29.34 30.65
N LEU A 957 -5.83 -29.27 30.02
CA LEU A 957 -5.32 -28.06 29.38
C LEU A 957 -5.61 -28.13 27.88
N ALA A 958 -6.51 -27.27 27.41
CA ALA A 958 -6.95 -27.25 26.02
C ALA A 958 -6.44 -26.01 25.28
N GLY A 959 -5.94 -26.20 24.06
CA GLY A 959 -5.52 -25.11 23.17
C GLY A 959 -5.43 -25.54 21.70
N ARG A 960 -5.27 -24.59 20.77
CA ARG A 960 -5.25 -24.87 19.32
C ARG A 960 -4.11 -25.81 18.90
N SER A 961 -2.94 -25.65 19.50
CA SER A 961 -1.78 -26.49 19.24
C SER A 961 -1.62 -27.50 20.38
N ALA A 962 -1.81 -28.80 20.10
CA ALA A 962 -1.33 -29.84 21.02
C ALA A 962 0.02 -30.39 20.53
N PRO A 963 0.88 -30.85 21.44
CA PRO A 963 2.04 -31.66 21.09
C PRO A 963 1.63 -32.90 20.28
N ALA A 964 2.54 -33.41 19.46
CA ALA A 964 2.34 -34.69 18.77
C ALA A 964 1.96 -35.79 19.79
N ALA A 965 1.12 -36.75 19.38
CA ALA A 965 0.62 -37.80 20.27
C ALA A 965 1.79 -38.52 20.98
N GLY A 966 1.79 -38.47 22.32
CA GLY A 966 2.84 -39.04 23.17
C GLY A 966 3.90 -38.04 23.69
N ALA A 967 4.00 -36.83 23.13
CA ALA A 967 4.96 -35.79 23.55
C ALA A 967 4.41 -34.81 24.61
N ALA A 968 3.15 -34.95 25.03
CA ALA A 968 2.53 -34.05 26.02
C ALA A 968 3.17 -34.15 27.42
N ALA A 969 3.61 -35.35 27.82
CA ALA A 969 4.31 -35.58 29.09
C ALA A 969 5.72 -34.96 29.13
N ASP A 970 6.26 -34.55 27.98
CA ASP A 970 7.59 -33.93 27.88
C ASP A 970 7.55 -32.40 27.95
N LEU A 971 6.37 -31.80 28.05
CA LEU A 971 6.24 -30.36 28.22
C LEU A 971 6.71 -29.95 29.64
N PRO A 972 7.64 -28.99 29.79
CA PRO A 972 8.10 -28.52 31.10
C PRO A 972 6.97 -28.06 32.02
N ALA A 973 5.97 -27.37 31.47
CA ALA A 973 4.80 -26.90 32.21
C ALA A 973 3.91 -28.05 32.73
N VAL A 974 3.83 -29.16 32.00
CA VAL A 974 3.08 -30.34 32.46
C VAL A 974 3.81 -31.00 33.63
N ARG A 975 5.13 -31.18 33.51
CA ARG A 975 5.96 -31.73 34.59
C ARG A 975 5.90 -30.86 35.85
N GLU A 976 5.97 -29.54 35.71
CA GLU A 976 5.82 -28.60 36.82
C GLU A 976 4.48 -28.80 37.55
N LEU A 977 3.36 -28.90 36.82
CA LEU A 977 2.04 -29.10 37.41
C LEU A 977 1.91 -30.47 38.09
N GLU A 978 2.49 -31.52 37.51
CA GLU A 978 2.52 -32.87 38.09
C GLU A 978 3.38 -32.93 39.36
N GLU A 979 4.53 -32.23 39.40
CA GLU A 979 5.36 -32.07 40.60
C GLU A 979 4.62 -31.33 41.73
N LEU A 980 3.72 -30.40 41.40
CA LEU A 980 2.83 -29.73 42.35
C LEU A 980 1.65 -30.61 42.81
N GLY A 981 1.53 -31.83 42.28
CA GLY A 981 0.55 -32.84 42.71
C GLY A 981 -0.72 -32.91 41.87
N ALA A 982 -0.76 -32.29 40.68
CA ALA A 982 -1.86 -32.46 39.75
C ALA A 982 -1.71 -33.70 38.84
N GLU A 983 -2.80 -34.19 38.28
CA GLU A 983 -2.77 -35.06 37.10
C GLU A 983 -3.15 -34.22 35.88
N VAL A 984 -2.38 -34.25 34.79
CA VAL A 984 -2.59 -33.34 33.65
C VAL A 984 -2.86 -34.10 32.35
N GLU A 985 -3.88 -33.67 31.60
CA GLU A 985 -4.10 -34.07 30.21
C GLU A 985 -4.12 -32.84 29.29
N VAL A 986 -3.34 -32.89 28.21
CA VAL A 986 -3.28 -31.81 27.21
C VAL A 986 -4.07 -32.21 25.98
N ILE A 987 -5.03 -31.38 25.55
CA ILE A 987 -5.92 -31.65 24.43
C ILE A 987 -5.84 -30.54 23.38
N SER A 988 -5.82 -30.91 22.09
CA SER A 988 -6.00 -29.93 21.01
C SER A 988 -7.49 -29.63 20.85
N ALA A 989 -7.87 -28.40 21.15
CA ALA A 989 -9.19 -27.89 20.86
C ALA A 989 -9.15 -26.37 20.64
N ASP A 990 -9.71 -25.93 19.53
CA ASP A 990 -10.10 -24.55 19.32
C ASP A 990 -11.47 -24.30 19.96
N VAL A 991 -11.55 -23.31 20.86
CA VAL A 991 -12.80 -22.97 21.58
C VAL A 991 -13.90 -22.50 20.62
N THR A 992 -13.52 -22.03 19.44
CA THR A 992 -14.46 -21.61 18.39
C THR A 992 -14.97 -22.76 17.54
N VAL A 993 -14.53 -24.00 17.75
CA VAL A 993 -14.99 -25.15 16.98
C VAL A 993 -15.78 -26.09 17.90
N PRO A 994 -17.14 -26.06 17.86
CA PRO A 994 -18.00 -26.80 18.79
C PRO A 994 -17.64 -28.29 18.90
N GLU A 995 -17.34 -28.94 17.79
CA GLU A 995 -17.01 -30.37 17.76
C GLU A 995 -15.70 -30.67 18.49
N GLN A 996 -14.73 -29.74 18.45
CA GLN A 996 -13.45 -29.91 19.14
C GLN A 996 -13.61 -29.73 20.65
N VAL A 997 -14.41 -28.74 21.08
CA VAL A 997 -14.73 -28.53 22.49
C VAL A 997 -15.55 -29.69 23.04
N ALA A 998 -16.55 -30.17 22.30
CA ALA A 998 -17.35 -31.35 22.69
C ALA A 998 -16.47 -32.59 22.88
N ARG A 999 -15.52 -32.81 21.98
CA ARG A 999 -14.53 -33.90 22.11
C ARG A 999 -13.59 -33.71 23.30
N ALA A 1000 -13.15 -32.48 23.58
CA ALA A 1000 -12.32 -32.20 24.75
C ALA A 1000 -13.08 -32.47 26.07
N LEU A 1001 -14.36 -32.08 26.14
CA LEU A 1001 -15.24 -32.38 27.28
C LEU A 1001 -15.43 -33.89 27.45
N ALA A 1002 -15.79 -34.60 26.37
CA ALA A 1002 -15.98 -36.05 26.41
C ALA A 1002 -14.70 -36.79 26.83
N ARG A 1003 -13.53 -36.32 26.36
CA ARG A 1003 -12.24 -36.89 26.73
C ARG A 1003 -11.88 -36.63 28.19
N ALA A 1004 -12.13 -35.43 28.69
CA ALA A 1004 -11.95 -35.10 30.10
C ALA A 1004 -12.80 -36.03 30.99
N GLU A 1005 -14.05 -36.24 30.60
CA GLU A 1005 -15.00 -37.11 31.30
C GLU A 1005 -14.58 -38.59 31.24
N GLU A 1006 -14.09 -39.06 30.09
CA GLU A 1006 -13.56 -40.42 29.91
C GLU A 1006 -12.32 -40.66 30.80
N ARG A 1007 -11.40 -39.68 30.86
CA ARG A 1007 -10.12 -39.84 31.57
C ARG A 1007 -10.25 -39.68 33.07
N PHE A 1008 -10.98 -38.66 33.53
CA PHE A 1008 -10.95 -38.22 34.93
C PHE A 1008 -12.30 -38.29 35.65
N GLY A 1009 -13.40 -38.55 34.93
CA GLY A 1009 -14.76 -38.54 35.45
C GLY A 1009 -15.45 -37.18 35.31
N ALA A 1010 -16.57 -36.98 36.01
CA ALA A 1010 -17.38 -35.78 35.88
C ALA A 1010 -16.59 -34.48 36.11
N LEU A 1011 -16.80 -33.49 35.24
CA LEU A 1011 -16.21 -32.16 35.36
C LEU A 1011 -16.80 -31.41 36.55
N HIS A 1012 -15.94 -30.68 37.27
CA HIS A 1012 -16.34 -29.83 38.40
C HIS A 1012 -16.25 -28.34 38.09
N GLY A 1013 -15.36 -27.92 37.20
CA GLY A 1013 -15.31 -26.52 36.77
C GLY A 1013 -14.61 -26.32 35.44
N VAL A 1014 -14.90 -25.18 34.81
CA VAL A 1014 -14.31 -24.77 33.53
C VAL A 1014 -13.75 -23.36 33.65
N ILE A 1015 -12.53 -23.14 33.15
CA ILE A 1015 -11.90 -21.82 33.07
C ILE A 1015 -11.72 -21.46 31.59
N HIS A 1016 -12.37 -20.39 31.16
CA HIS A 1016 -12.22 -19.82 29.83
C HIS A 1016 -11.13 -18.73 29.85
N ALA A 1017 -9.88 -19.16 29.64
CA ALA A 1017 -8.71 -18.28 29.52
C ALA A 1017 -8.25 -18.06 28.06
N ALA A 1018 -8.95 -18.66 27.08
CA ALA A 1018 -8.65 -18.50 25.66
C ALA A 1018 -8.82 -17.04 25.21
N ALA A 1019 -7.74 -16.48 24.65
CA ALA A 1019 -7.72 -15.17 24.03
C ALA A 1019 -6.82 -15.19 22.79
N THR A 1020 -7.16 -14.37 21.80
CA THR A 1020 -6.41 -14.15 20.57
C THR A 1020 -5.64 -12.83 20.66
N THR A 1021 -4.69 -12.74 21.59
CA THR A 1021 -3.76 -11.60 21.65
C THR A 1021 -2.48 -11.96 20.89
N ARG A 1022 -2.29 -11.36 19.70
CA ARG A 1022 -1.01 -11.41 18.96
C ARG A 1022 -0.12 -10.23 19.36
N LYS A 1023 1.12 -10.17 18.87
CA LYS A 1023 2.04 -9.04 19.12
C LYS A 1023 1.47 -7.65 18.72
N ASP A 1024 0.36 -7.60 17.98
CA ASP A 1024 -0.26 -6.41 17.38
C ASP A 1024 -1.67 -6.13 17.98
N THR A 1025 -1.84 -6.16 19.31
CA THR A 1025 -3.16 -6.10 19.99
C THR A 1025 -3.74 -4.69 20.18
N LEU A 1026 -3.08 -3.65 19.66
CA LEU A 1026 -3.46 -2.25 19.90
C LEU A 1026 -3.73 -1.58 18.56
N ASP A 1027 -5.01 -1.39 18.24
CA ASP A 1027 -5.45 -0.71 17.02
C ASP A 1027 -6.23 0.55 17.42
N LEU A 1028 -5.78 1.73 16.98
CA LEU A 1028 -6.48 2.99 17.20
C LEU A 1028 -7.80 3.01 16.40
N ILE A 1029 -8.80 3.74 16.88
CA ILE A 1029 -10.11 3.89 16.22
C ILE A 1029 -9.98 4.46 14.80
N SER A 1030 -8.93 5.25 14.53
CA SER A 1030 -8.63 5.78 13.19
C SER A 1030 -8.21 4.71 12.18
N GLU A 1031 -7.67 3.59 12.64
CA GLU A 1031 -7.04 2.53 11.83
C GLU A 1031 -7.79 1.19 11.91
N ILE A 1032 -8.73 1.05 12.84
CA ILE A 1032 -9.45 -0.20 13.09
C ILE A 1032 -10.41 -0.58 11.95
N ASP A 1033 -10.49 -1.88 11.66
CA ASP A 1033 -11.43 -2.48 10.72
C ASP A 1033 -12.27 -3.61 11.35
N VAL A 1034 -13.24 -4.13 10.60
CA VAL A 1034 -14.13 -5.22 11.05
C VAL A 1034 -13.34 -6.48 11.37
N GLU A 1035 -12.33 -6.81 10.56
CA GLU A 1035 -11.52 -8.03 10.73
C GLU A 1035 -10.75 -7.99 12.05
N ALA A 1036 -10.17 -6.85 12.40
CA ALA A 1036 -9.53 -6.61 13.69
C ALA A 1036 -10.47 -6.86 14.86
N CYS A 1037 -11.69 -6.34 14.79
CA CYS A 1037 -12.69 -6.55 15.82
C CYS A 1037 -13.09 -8.04 15.94
N GLU A 1038 -13.35 -8.71 14.82
CA GLU A 1038 -13.72 -10.13 14.79
C GLU A 1038 -12.62 -11.04 15.36
N ARG A 1039 -11.34 -10.69 15.18
CA ARG A 1039 -10.23 -11.41 15.83
C ARG A 1039 -10.34 -11.41 17.35
N HIS A 1040 -10.83 -10.33 17.96
CA HIS A 1040 -11.04 -10.24 19.41
C HIS A 1040 -12.32 -10.94 19.87
N PHE A 1041 -13.39 -10.86 19.07
CA PHE A 1041 -14.65 -11.56 19.37
C PHE A 1041 -14.49 -13.08 19.27
N SER A 1042 -13.67 -13.56 18.32
CA SER A 1042 -13.46 -14.97 18.03
C SER A 1042 -13.29 -15.85 19.29
N ALA A 1043 -12.21 -15.67 20.05
CA ALA A 1043 -11.94 -16.56 21.17
C ALA A 1043 -12.87 -16.33 22.37
N LYS A 1044 -13.23 -15.08 22.69
CA LYS A 1044 -13.97 -14.72 23.91
C LYS A 1044 -15.48 -14.81 23.73
N VAL A 1045 -16.03 -14.13 22.74
CA VAL A 1045 -17.48 -14.06 22.50
C VAL A 1045 -17.96 -15.39 21.95
N TYR A 1046 -17.48 -15.81 20.78
CA TYR A 1046 -17.94 -17.03 20.13
C TYR A 1046 -17.58 -18.26 20.96
N GLY A 1047 -16.40 -18.28 21.58
CA GLY A 1047 -16.01 -19.34 22.52
C GLY A 1047 -16.96 -19.48 23.72
N THR A 1048 -17.40 -18.37 24.30
CA THR A 1048 -18.39 -18.39 25.40
C THR A 1048 -19.75 -18.93 24.94
N LEU A 1049 -20.17 -18.59 23.72
CA LEU A 1049 -21.42 -19.12 23.15
C LEU A 1049 -21.36 -20.64 22.94
N VAL A 1050 -20.22 -21.16 22.47
CA VAL A 1050 -19.98 -22.60 22.34
C VAL A 1050 -20.03 -23.28 23.71
N LEU A 1051 -19.39 -22.69 24.72
CA LEU A 1051 -19.43 -23.23 26.09
C LEU A 1051 -20.83 -23.18 26.69
N HIS A 1052 -21.59 -22.12 26.43
CA HIS A 1052 -22.96 -22.00 26.90
C HIS A 1052 -23.82 -23.18 26.44
N GLU A 1053 -23.74 -23.51 25.16
CA GLU A 1053 -24.48 -24.62 24.57
C GLU A 1053 -24.00 -25.97 25.11
N LEU A 1054 -22.68 -26.21 25.12
CA LEU A 1054 -22.13 -27.50 25.49
C LEU A 1054 -22.15 -27.80 26.99
N LEU A 1055 -22.24 -26.80 27.86
CA LEU A 1055 -22.22 -27.00 29.32
C LEU A 1055 -23.62 -27.05 29.96
N ALA A 1056 -24.69 -26.83 29.20
CA ALA A 1056 -26.05 -26.64 29.71
C ALA A 1056 -26.56 -27.77 30.64
N ASP A 1057 -26.21 -29.03 30.34
CA ASP A 1057 -26.69 -30.21 31.10
C ASP A 1057 -25.66 -30.73 32.13
N ARG A 1058 -24.61 -29.96 32.44
CA ARG A 1058 -23.51 -30.40 33.33
C ARG A 1058 -23.59 -29.72 34.70
N PRO A 1059 -23.60 -30.48 35.81
CA PRO A 1059 -23.61 -29.91 37.16
C PRO A 1059 -22.20 -29.45 37.56
N LEU A 1060 -21.81 -28.25 37.12
CA LEU A 1060 -20.53 -27.62 37.45
C LEU A 1060 -20.62 -26.77 38.72
N ASP A 1061 -19.53 -26.72 39.49
CA ASP A 1061 -19.39 -25.82 40.64
C ASP A 1061 -19.14 -24.37 40.19
N PHE A 1062 -18.43 -24.19 39.07
CA PHE A 1062 -18.26 -22.90 38.42
C PHE A 1062 -17.85 -22.99 36.94
N VAL A 1063 -18.17 -21.94 36.18
CA VAL A 1063 -17.58 -21.61 34.87
C VAL A 1063 -16.99 -20.21 34.99
N LEU A 1064 -15.66 -20.10 34.93
CA LEU A 1064 -14.95 -18.84 35.11
C LEU A 1064 -14.50 -18.25 33.77
N SER A 1065 -15.03 -17.08 33.45
CA SER A 1065 -14.60 -16.25 32.32
C SER A 1065 -13.54 -15.25 32.77
N LEU A 1066 -12.42 -15.20 32.06
CA LEU A 1066 -11.39 -14.19 32.29
C LEU A 1066 -11.75 -12.91 31.54
N SER A 1067 -12.22 -11.90 32.26
CA SER A 1067 -12.43 -10.55 31.77
C SER A 1067 -11.21 -9.66 32.07
N SER A 1068 -11.32 -8.35 31.86
CA SER A 1068 -10.20 -7.41 32.05
C SER A 1068 -10.67 -6.07 32.60
N LEU A 1069 -9.83 -5.41 33.39
CA LEU A 1069 -10.08 -4.06 33.91
C LEU A 1069 -10.33 -3.01 32.82
N SER A 1070 -9.98 -3.28 31.56
CA SER A 1070 -10.31 -2.43 30.42
C SER A 1070 -11.81 -2.24 30.20
N VAL A 1071 -12.67 -3.15 30.71
CA VAL A 1071 -14.14 -2.96 30.69
C VAL A 1071 -14.59 -1.81 31.59
N VAL A 1072 -13.77 -1.42 32.56
CA VAL A 1072 -14.05 -0.33 33.50
C VAL A 1072 -13.36 0.95 33.02
N LEU A 1073 -12.05 0.86 32.79
CA LEU A 1073 -11.18 2.01 32.53
C LEU A 1073 -10.96 2.32 31.04
N GLY A 1074 -11.47 1.49 30.13
CA GLY A 1074 -11.12 1.60 28.71
C GLY A 1074 -9.63 1.28 28.48
N GLY A 1075 -9.01 2.08 27.63
CA GLY A 1075 -7.60 1.98 27.27
C GLY A 1075 -7.40 2.26 25.79
N VAL A 1076 -6.49 3.19 25.48
CA VAL A 1076 -6.08 3.54 24.12
C VAL A 1076 -5.68 2.27 23.35
N GLY A 1077 -6.28 2.07 22.18
CA GLY A 1077 -6.06 0.92 21.30
C GLY A 1077 -6.75 -0.38 21.74
N LEU A 1078 -7.52 -0.38 22.84
CA LEU A 1078 -8.14 -1.59 23.40
C LEU A 1078 -9.63 -1.73 23.11
N VAL A 1079 -10.21 -0.95 22.19
CA VAL A 1079 -11.66 -0.94 21.93
C VAL A 1079 -12.28 -2.32 21.69
N PRO A 1080 -11.81 -3.12 20.70
CA PRO A 1080 -12.40 -4.44 20.43
C PRO A 1080 -12.12 -5.45 21.55
N TYR A 1081 -10.98 -5.33 22.24
CA TYR A 1081 -10.65 -6.15 23.40
C TYR A 1081 -11.57 -5.87 24.59
N ALA A 1082 -11.80 -4.60 24.93
CA ALA A 1082 -12.73 -4.19 25.96
C ALA A 1082 -14.17 -4.62 25.61
N ALA A 1083 -14.58 -4.48 24.34
CA ALA A 1083 -15.90 -4.90 23.87
C ALA A 1083 -16.14 -6.40 24.06
N ALA A 1084 -15.15 -7.23 23.69
CA ALA A 1084 -15.23 -8.68 23.87
C ALA A 1084 -15.40 -9.06 25.35
N ASN A 1085 -14.71 -8.38 26.26
CA ASN A 1085 -14.79 -8.62 27.71
C ASN A 1085 -16.12 -8.09 28.31
N LEU A 1086 -16.62 -6.94 27.86
CA LEU A 1086 -17.93 -6.41 28.25
C LEU A 1086 -19.08 -7.37 27.89
N PHE A 1087 -18.97 -8.06 26.75
CA PHE A 1087 -19.89 -9.14 26.40
C PHE A 1087 -19.83 -10.30 27.42
N LEU A 1088 -18.63 -10.74 27.83
CA LEU A 1088 -18.48 -11.80 28.83
C LEU A 1088 -19.18 -11.42 30.13
N ASP A 1089 -18.95 -10.19 30.60
CA ASP A 1089 -19.51 -9.69 31.85
C ASP A 1089 -21.04 -9.63 31.81
N ALA A 1090 -21.60 -9.10 30.73
CA ALA A 1090 -23.04 -9.01 30.54
C ALA A 1090 -23.68 -10.40 30.38
N PHE A 1091 -23.00 -11.32 29.69
CA PHE A 1091 -23.44 -12.71 29.54
C PHE A 1091 -23.52 -13.42 30.90
N VAL A 1092 -22.48 -13.30 31.72
CA VAL A 1092 -22.43 -13.91 33.05
C VAL A 1092 -23.51 -13.33 33.97
N GLU A 1093 -23.69 -12.00 33.97
CA GLU A 1093 -24.76 -11.36 34.73
C GLU A 1093 -26.15 -11.85 34.28
N ALA A 1094 -26.38 -11.98 32.96
CA ALA A 1094 -27.62 -12.52 32.40
C ALA A 1094 -27.89 -13.97 32.86
N ARG A 1095 -26.87 -14.84 32.85
CA ARG A 1095 -26.98 -16.22 33.34
C ARG A 1095 -27.34 -16.24 34.83
N HIS A 1096 -26.61 -15.48 35.64
CA HIS A 1096 -26.81 -15.43 37.07
C HIS A 1096 -28.24 -14.96 37.45
N ARG A 1097 -28.81 -14.00 36.71
CA ARG A 1097 -30.20 -13.55 36.91
C ARG A 1097 -31.25 -14.54 36.44
N SER A 1098 -30.94 -15.33 35.41
CA SER A 1098 -31.80 -16.43 34.97
C SER A 1098 -31.81 -17.64 35.93
N GLY A 1099 -30.99 -17.61 36.99
CA GLY A 1099 -30.91 -18.62 38.04
C GLY A 1099 -29.68 -19.51 37.96
N ASP A 1100 -28.89 -19.42 36.89
CA ASP A 1100 -27.65 -20.16 36.71
C ASP A 1100 -26.48 -19.44 37.39
N ARG A 1101 -26.18 -19.84 38.64
CA ARG A 1101 -25.11 -19.26 39.47
C ARG A 1101 -23.74 -19.90 39.26
N THR A 1102 -23.59 -20.75 38.24
CA THR A 1102 -22.31 -21.40 37.94
C THR A 1102 -21.33 -20.44 37.28
N TRP A 1103 -21.81 -19.50 36.47
CA TRP A 1103 -20.98 -18.57 35.71
C TRP A 1103 -20.43 -17.44 36.58
N LEU A 1104 -19.14 -17.17 36.44
CA LEU A 1104 -18.40 -16.10 37.11
C LEU A 1104 -17.52 -15.35 36.09
N SER A 1105 -17.42 -14.03 36.23
CA SER A 1105 -16.48 -13.19 35.49
C SER A 1105 -15.55 -12.46 36.44
N ILE A 1106 -14.26 -12.40 36.11
CA ILE A 1106 -13.27 -11.61 36.87
C ILE A 1106 -12.60 -10.62 35.93
N ASP A 1107 -12.70 -9.34 36.26
CA ASP A 1107 -12.08 -8.26 35.48
C ASP A 1107 -10.68 -8.02 36.02
N TRP A 1108 -9.71 -8.73 35.43
CA TRP A 1108 -8.32 -8.69 35.89
C TRP A 1108 -7.61 -7.40 35.49
N ASP A 1109 -6.83 -6.83 36.41
CA ASP A 1109 -5.82 -5.82 36.09
C ASP A 1109 -4.75 -6.41 35.14
N ALA A 1110 -3.87 -5.55 34.61
CA ALA A 1110 -2.81 -5.99 33.71
C ALA A 1110 -1.87 -7.00 34.40
N TRP A 1111 -1.49 -8.07 33.70
CA TRP A 1111 -0.56 -9.10 34.18
C TRP A 1111 0.88 -8.79 33.74
N ASN A 1112 1.86 -9.06 34.61
CA ASN A 1112 3.29 -8.94 34.31
C ASN A 1112 4.01 -10.25 34.67
N PHE A 1113 4.40 -11.00 33.65
CA PHE A 1113 5.09 -12.29 33.79
C PHE A 1113 6.63 -12.16 33.83
N ASP A 1114 7.20 -10.99 33.57
CA ASP A 1114 8.66 -10.79 33.42
C ASP A 1114 9.40 -10.49 34.74
N ARG A 1115 8.67 -10.26 35.85
CA ARG A 1115 9.25 -9.92 37.16
C ARG A 1115 9.61 -11.11 38.04
N ASP A 1116 9.18 -12.33 37.68
CA ASP A 1116 9.46 -13.56 38.44
C ASP A 1116 10.79 -14.25 38.05
N GLU A 1117 11.49 -13.78 37.00
CA GLU A 1117 12.75 -14.37 36.54
C GLU A 1117 13.96 -13.47 36.85
N ASP A 1118 14.83 -13.94 37.75
CA ASP A 1118 16.15 -13.36 38.06
C ASP A 1118 17.17 -13.66 36.91
N LEU A 1119 16.78 -13.34 35.67
CA LEU A 1119 17.58 -13.51 34.46
C LEU A 1119 17.77 -12.16 33.76
N GLY A 1120 19.02 -11.69 33.76
CA GLY A 1120 19.44 -10.47 33.07
C GLY A 1120 19.14 -10.51 31.58
N GLY A 1121 18.09 -9.81 31.17
CA GLY A 1121 17.76 -9.56 29.77
C GLY A 1121 16.50 -8.72 29.68
N ALA A 1122 16.64 -7.43 29.39
CA ALA A 1122 15.50 -6.52 29.19
C ALA A 1122 14.63 -7.04 28.02
N ARG A 1123 13.44 -7.56 28.33
CA ARG A 1123 12.42 -7.96 27.35
C ARG A 1123 11.12 -7.19 27.58
N ASP A 1124 10.58 -6.69 26.46
CA ASP A 1124 9.24 -6.17 26.15
C ASP A 1124 8.36 -5.60 27.28
N ARG A 1125 8.54 -4.31 27.59
CA ARG A 1125 7.61 -3.52 28.42
C ARG A 1125 6.39 -3.07 27.61
N ARG A 1126 5.21 -3.65 27.88
CA ARG A 1126 3.92 -3.26 27.26
C ARG A 1126 2.80 -2.94 28.27
N VAL A 1127 3.15 -2.67 29.53
CA VAL A 1127 2.24 -1.95 30.43
C VAL A 1127 2.55 -0.47 30.23
N GLY A 1128 1.54 0.37 30.04
CA GLY A 1128 1.72 1.81 29.85
C GLY A 1128 2.78 2.37 30.81
N ALA A 1129 3.79 3.05 30.25
CA ALA A 1129 5.00 3.49 30.95
C ALA A 1129 4.65 4.45 32.10
N GLY A 1130 4.32 3.89 33.28
CA GLY A 1130 3.77 4.63 34.42
C GLY A 1130 2.89 3.77 35.34
N LEU A 1131 2.43 2.58 34.89
CA LEU A 1131 1.58 1.65 35.65
C LEU A 1131 2.22 0.26 35.84
N GLU A 1132 3.48 0.05 35.44
CA GLU A 1132 4.19 -1.23 35.63
C GLU A 1132 4.24 -1.68 37.10
N HIS A 1133 4.20 -0.75 38.05
CA HIS A 1133 4.13 -1.06 39.47
C HIS A 1133 2.75 -1.58 39.91
N LEU A 1134 1.68 -1.27 39.17
CA LEU A 1134 0.31 -1.75 39.42
C LEU A 1134 -0.01 -3.07 38.68
N ALA A 1135 0.85 -3.58 37.81
CA ALA A 1135 0.60 -4.86 37.16
C ALA A 1135 0.67 -6.05 38.15
N LEU A 1136 -0.24 -7.00 38.01
CA LEU A 1136 -0.32 -8.25 38.78
C LEU A 1136 0.83 -9.18 38.41
N LEU A 1137 1.55 -9.70 39.40
CA LEU A 1137 2.44 -10.84 39.24
C LEU A 1137 1.63 -12.14 39.17
N PRO A 1138 2.18 -13.21 38.57
CA PRO A 1138 1.49 -14.50 38.45
C PRO A 1138 1.03 -15.04 39.81
N SER A 1139 1.91 -15.06 40.81
CA SER A 1139 1.59 -15.52 42.16
C SER A 1139 0.50 -14.69 42.85
N GLU A 1140 0.43 -13.39 42.56
CA GLU A 1140 -0.60 -12.49 43.11
C GLU A 1140 -1.95 -12.72 42.44
N GLY A 1141 -1.97 -13.02 41.14
CA GLY A 1141 -3.17 -13.40 40.43
C GLY A 1141 -3.74 -14.75 40.92
N GLU A 1142 -2.87 -15.69 41.26
CA GLU A 1142 -3.26 -16.96 41.89
C GLU A 1142 -3.87 -16.75 43.28
N GLU A 1143 -3.25 -15.92 44.11
CA GLU A 1143 -3.77 -15.59 45.44
C GLU A 1143 -5.13 -14.87 45.33
N ALA A 1144 -5.26 -13.91 44.40
CA ALA A 1144 -6.50 -13.20 44.13
C ALA A 1144 -7.62 -14.16 43.66
N LEU A 1145 -7.30 -15.14 42.80
CA LEU A 1145 -8.27 -16.17 42.40
C LEU A 1145 -8.76 -16.96 43.62
N GLY A 1146 -7.87 -17.36 44.52
CA GLY A 1146 -8.25 -18.09 45.73
C GLY A 1146 -9.18 -17.32 46.65
N ARG A 1147 -8.90 -16.03 46.86
CA ARG A 1147 -9.77 -15.12 47.62
C ARG A 1147 -11.15 -14.99 46.99
N ILE A 1148 -11.23 -14.88 45.66
CA ILE A 1148 -12.49 -14.74 44.92
C ILE A 1148 -13.32 -16.02 44.99
N LEU A 1149 -12.73 -17.18 44.72
CA LEU A 1149 -13.43 -18.47 44.75
C LEU A 1149 -13.93 -18.85 46.15
N ALA A 1150 -13.25 -18.38 47.20
CA ALA A 1150 -13.65 -18.62 48.59
C ALA A 1150 -14.68 -17.59 49.11
N GLY A 1151 -14.55 -16.32 48.71
CA GLY A 1151 -15.23 -15.20 49.36
C GLY A 1151 -16.39 -14.59 48.58
N VAL A 1152 -16.56 -14.91 47.29
CA VAL A 1152 -17.52 -14.21 46.43
C VAL A 1152 -18.68 -15.10 46.00
N SER A 1153 -19.90 -14.59 46.22
CA SER A 1153 -21.17 -15.21 45.80
C SER A 1153 -21.82 -14.51 44.60
N GLY A 1154 -21.31 -13.35 44.18
CA GLY A 1154 -21.81 -12.58 43.04
C GLY A 1154 -21.22 -13.04 41.69
N PRO A 1155 -21.85 -12.65 40.57
CA PRO A 1155 -21.46 -13.07 39.22
C PRO A 1155 -20.18 -12.42 38.71
N ARG A 1156 -19.79 -11.26 39.23
CA ARG A 1156 -18.68 -10.45 38.70
C ARG A 1156 -17.87 -9.79 39.80
N VAL A 1157 -16.54 -9.78 39.63
CA VAL A 1157 -15.59 -9.08 40.51
C VAL A 1157 -14.60 -8.30 39.67
N VAL A 1158 -14.37 -7.05 40.03
CA VAL A 1158 -13.31 -6.22 39.45
C VAL A 1158 -12.07 -6.30 40.31
N VAL A 1159 -10.90 -6.53 39.71
CA VAL A 1159 -9.60 -6.55 40.40
C VAL A 1159 -8.77 -5.35 39.94
N SER A 1160 -8.48 -4.43 40.86
CA SER A 1160 -7.58 -3.29 40.63
C SER A 1160 -6.54 -3.25 41.75
N THR A 1161 -5.26 -3.31 41.39
CA THR A 1161 -4.17 -3.29 42.39
C THR A 1161 -3.96 -1.89 43.01
N GLY A 1162 -4.38 -0.84 42.30
CA GLY A 1162 -4.45 0.55 42.75
C GLY A 1162 -5.87 0.96 43.14
N ASP A 1163 -6.05 2.22 43.56
CA ASP A 1163 -7.38 2.75 43.87
C ASP A 1163 -8.23 2.92 42.60
N LEU A 1164 -9.26 2.08 42.44
CA LEU A 1164 -10.10 2.11 41.26
C LEU A 1164 -10.82 3.46 41.05
N GLU A 1165 -11.22 4.14 42.13
CA GLU A 1165 -11.94 5.42 42.01
C GLU A 1165 -11.02 6.53 41.49
N ALA A 1166 -9.78 6.61 41.99
CA ALA A 1166 -8.77 7.54 41.48
C ALA A 1166 -8.44 7.28 40.01
N ARG A 1167 -8.38 6.01 39.61
CA ARG A 1167 -8.16 5.61 38.21
C ARG A 1167 -9.37 5.96 37.34
N LEU A 1168 -10.61 5.84 37.82
CA LEU A 1168 -11.79 6.30 37.11
C LEU A 1168 -11.77 7.81 36.90
N ASP A 1169 -11.39 8.59 37.91
CA ASP A 1169 -11.23 10.04 37.79
C ASP A 1169 -10.18 10.39 36.73
N GLN A 1170 -9.06 9.69 36.72
CA GLN A 1170 -7.96 9.94 35.79
C GLN A 1170 -8.27 9.57 34.34
N TRP A 1171 -8.90 8.41 34.10
CA TRP A 1171 -9.03 7.83 32.76
C TRP A 1171 -10.40 8.00 32.12
N ILE A 1172 -11.44 8.21 32.93
CA ILE A 1172 -12.83 8.31 32.47
C ILE A 1172 -13.41 9.69 32.76
N ARG A 1173 -13.14 10.32 33.92
CA ARG A 1173 -13.75 11.62 34.26
C ARG A 1173 -12.93 12.83 33.81
N ARG A 1174 -11.59 12.77 33.79
CA ARG A 1174 -10.71 13.85 33.29
C ARG A 1174 -10.84 14.12 31.80
N SER A 1175 -11.26 13.14 30.99
CA SER A 1175 -11.56 13.35 29.56
C SER A 1175 -12.71 14.33 29.31
N PHE A 1176 -13.41 14.80 30.35
CA PHE A 1176 -14.47 15.80 30.24
C PHE A 1176 -14.00 17.26 30.46
N GLU A 1177 -12.75 17.49 30.85
CA GLU A 1177 -12.17 18.83 31.07
C GLU A 1177 -11.33 19.27 29.84
N VAL A 1178 -11.95 19.90 28.83
CA VAL A 1178 -11.23 20.49 27.68
C VAL A 1178 -10.67 21.87 28.06
N ARG A 1179 -9.39 22.12 27.77
CA ARG A 1179 -8.76 23.46 27.85
C ARG A 1179 -9.31 24.34 26.73
N GLU A 1180 -9.80 25.53 27.08
CA GLU A 1180 -10.11 26.59 26.12
C GLU A 1180 -8.78 27.10 25.53
N GLU A 1181 -8.54 26.83 24.25
CA GLU A 1181 -7.58 27.57 23.44
C GLU A 1181 -8.35 28.38 22.38
N GLU A 1182 -8.00 29.66 22.32
CA GLU A 1182 -8.66 30.73 21.56
C GLU A 1182 -8.58 30.46 20.05
N GLY A 1183 -9.67 30.77 19.35
CA GLY A 1183 -9.82 30.48 17.93
C GLY A 1183 -8.92 31.31 17.01
N GLU A 1184 -8.45 30.69 15.93
CA GLU A 1184 -7.90 31.36 14.76
C GLU A 1184 -8.62 30.94 13.48
N ALA A 1185 -8.63 31.89 12.54
CA ALA A 1185 -9.53 32.02 11.40
C ALA A 1185 -9.31 31.01 10.25
N VAL A 1186 -10.31 30.97 9.37
CA VAL A 1186 -10.36 30.22 8.10
C VAL A 1186 -9.04 30.33 7.35
N ALA A 1187 -8.37 29.19 7.19
CA ALA A 1187 -7.09 29.09 6.48
C ALA A 1187 -7.30 29.38 4.99
N SER A 1188 -6.68 30.46 4.52
CA SER A 1188 -6.30 30.64 3.13
C SER A 1188 -5.21 29.63 2.77
N HIS A 1189 -5.14 29.19 1.51
CA HIS A 1189 -4.15 28.20 1.09
C HIS A 1189 -2.91 28.87 0.48
N GLU A 1190 -1.71 28.39 0.82
CA GLU A 1190 -0.46 28.93 0.30
C GLU A 1190 -0.40 28.87 -1.23
N ARG A 1191 0.28 29.86 -1.83
CA ARG A 1191 0.56 29.91 -3.28
C ARG A 1191 1.14 28.56 -3.75
N PRO A 1192 0.51 27.89 -4.73
CA PRO A 1192 1.03 26.63 -5.29
C PRO A 1192 2.49 26.78 -5.75
N GLU A 1193 3.25 25.67 -5.74
CA GLU A 1193 4.60 25.65 -6.30
C GLU A 1193 4.56 25.78 -7.82
N LEU A 1194 4.55 27.02 -8.30
CA LEU A 1194 4.68 27.38 -9.71
C LEU A 1194 6.15 27.45 -10.12
N GLN A 1195 6.46 27.18 -11.39
CA GLN A 1195 7.81 27.34 -11.94
C GLN A 1195 8.30 28.80 -11.90
N THR A 1196 7.37 29.75 -11.83
CA THR A 1196 7.64 31.19 -11.74
C THR A 1196 7.92 31.59 -10.28
N PRO A 1197 9.03 32.30 -9.97
CA PRO A 1197 9.30 32.77 -8.61
C PRO A 1197 8.32 33.89 -8.20
N TYR A 1198 7.94 33.92 -6.92
CA TYR A 1198 7.04 34.96 -6.39
C TYR A 1198 7.69 36.35 -6.46
N VAL A 1199 6.99 37.29 -7.09
CA VAL A 1199 7.35 38.71 -7.15
C VAL A 1199 6.14 39.52 -6.67
N ALA A 1200 6.32 40.26 -5.57
CA ALA A 1200 5.25 41.05 -4.97
C ALA A 1200 4.78 42.22 -5.88
N PRO A 1201 3.48 42.59 -5.83
CA PRO A 1201 2.96 43.82 -6.46
C PRO A 1201 3.74 45.07 -6.02
N ARG A 1202 3.92 46.05 -6.92
CA ARG A 1202 4.74 47.26 -6.66
C ARG A 1202 4.01 48.58 -6.90
N THR A 1203 2.83 48.53 -7.48
CA THR A 1203 2.00 49.71 -7.79
C THR A 1203 0.59 49.51 -7.27
N GLU A 1204 -0.13 50.60 -6.97
CA GLU A 1204 -1.51 50.56 -6.46
C GLU A 1204 -2.46 49.72 -7.35
N LEU A 1205 -2.23 49.70 -8.66
CA LEU A 1205 -3.03 48.90 -9.60
C LEU A 1205 -2.70 47.41 -9.52
N GLU A 1206 -1.42 47.06 -9.38
CA GLU A 1206 -0.98 45.66 -9.23
C GLU A 1206 -1.42 45.08 -7.88
N GLU A 1207 -1.40 45.89 -6.81
CA GLU A 1207 -1.89 45.50 -5.48
C GLU A 1207 -3.39 45.20 -5.52
N ALA A 1208 -4.19 46.10 -6.12
CA ALA A 1208 -5.63 45.90 -6.25
C ALA A 1208 -5.99 44.65 -7.10
N LEU A 1209 -5.23 44.37 -8.17
CA LEU A 1209 -5.42 43.18 -9.01
C LEU A 1209 -5.04 41.89 -8.28
N ALA A 1210 -3.93 41.90 -7.54
CA ALA A 1210 -3.52 40.75 -6.74
C ALA A 1210 -4.55 40.45 -5.62
N GLU A 1211 -5.06 41.47 -4.92
CA GLU A 1211 -6.11 41.31 -3.90
C GLU A 1211 -7.39 40.69 -4.49
N MET A 1212 -7.84 41.17 -5.66
CA MET A 1212 -9.00 40.60 -6.34
C MET A 1212 -8.79 39.13 -6.72
N TRP A 1213 -7.59 38.73 -7.15
CA TRP A 1213 -7.29 37.34 -7.49
C TRP A 1213 -7.12 36.46 -6.25
N GLN A 1214 -6.53 36.98 -5.17
CA GLN A 1214 -6.41 36.29 -3.88
C GLN A 1214 -7.79 35.99 -3.29
N GLU A 1215 -8.72 36.96 -3.37
CA GLU A 1215 -10.10 36.80 -2.90
C GLU A 1215 -10.90 35.84 -3.79
N LEU A 1216 -10.73 35.92 -5.12
CA LEU A 1216 -11.43 35.07 -6.09
C LEU A 1216 -10.98 33.59 -6.04
N LEU A 1217 -9.69 33.35 -5.80
CA LEU A 1217 -9.07 32.02 -5.87
C LEU A 1217 -8.75 31.41 -4.50
N GLY A 1218 -8.85 32.18 -3.41
CA GLY A 1218 -8.62 31.69 -2.03
C GLY A 1218 -7.15 31.42 -1.68
N ILE A 1219 -6.21 32.18 -2.27
CA ILE A 1219 -4.75 31.98 -2.16
C ILE A 1219 -4.09 33.14 -1.42
N ASP A 1220 -3.18 32.85 -0.48
CA ASP A 1220 -2.55 33.83 0.42
C ASP A 1220 -1.72 34.91 -0.30
N ARG A 1221 -1.09 34.57 -1.43
CA ARG A 1221 -0.13 35.42 -2.15
C ARG A 1221 -0.22 35.21 -3.66
N VAL A 1222 -0.48 36.28 -4.41
CA VAL A 1222 -0.44 36.28 -5.88
C VAL A 1222 0.69 37.19 -6.36
N GLY A 1223 1.61 36.65 -7.14
CA GLY A 1223 2.73 37.37 -7.74
C GLY A 1223 2.36 38.00 -9.08
N VAL A 1224 3.04 39.07 -9.46
CA VAL A 1224 2.76 39.84 -10.70
C VAL A 1224 3.05 39.07 -12.02
N HIS A 1225 3.64 37.88 -11.92
CA HIS A 1225 3.96 37.01 -13.06
C HIS A 1225 3.29 35.64 -12.95
N ASP A 1226 2.35 35.48 -12.01
CA ASP A 1226 1.65 34.22 -11.83
C ASP A 1226 0.57 34.07 -12.91
N ASP A 1227 0.50 32.89 -13.52
CA ASP A 1227 -0.51 32.61 -14.54
C ASP A 1227 -1.85 32.27 -13.87
N PHE A 1228 -2.91 32.95 -14.31
CA PHE A 1228 -4.27 32.82 -13.78
C PHE A 1228 -4.78 31.38 -13.81
N PHE A 1229 -4.49 30.62 -14.87
CA PHE A 1229 -4.98 29.26 -15.05
C PHE A 1229 -4.18 28.27 -14.21
N GLU A 1230 -2.89 28.53 -14.02
CA GLU A 1230 -2.04 27.73 -13.13
C GLU A 1230 -2.39 27.93 -11.65
N LEU A 1231 -2.90 29.12 -11.28
CA LEU A 1231 -3.45 29.41 -9.94
C LEU A 1231 -4.86 28.84 -9.73
N GLY A 1232 -5.42 28.09 -10.68
CA GLY A 1232 -6.74 27.48 -10.57
C GLY A 1232 -7.91 28.30 -11.15
N GLY A 1233 -7.63 29.43 -11.80
CA GLY A 1233 -8.60 30.20 -12.55
C GLY A 1233 -8.99 29.54 -13.88
N HIS A 1234 -10.15 29.92 -14.43
CA HIS A 1234 -10.62 29.45 -15.72
C HIS A 1234 -11.38 30.56 -16.44
N SER A 1235 -11.56 30.47 -17.76
CA SER A 1235 -12.10 31.53 -18.61
C SER A 1235 -13.58 31.91 -18.38
N LEU A 1236 -14.24 31.32 -17.39
CA LEU A 1236 -15.59 31.67 -16.90
C LEU A 1236 -15.58 32.44 -15.56
N LEU A 1237 -14.38 32.67 -14.99
CA LEU A 1237 -14.07 33.61 -13.90
C LEU A 1237 -13.34 34.80 -14.52
#